data_AF-A0A3N5DW33-F1
#
_entry.id   AF-A0A3N5DW33-F1
#
_cell.length_a   1.000
_cell.length_b   1.000
_cell.length_c   1.000
_cell.angle_alpha   90.00
_cell.angle_beta   90.00
_cell.angle_gamma   90.00
#
_symmetry.space_group_name_H-M   'P 1'
#
loop_
_entity.id
_entity.type
_entity.pdbx_description
1 polymer ?
#
loop_
_entity_poly.entity_id
_entity_poly.type
_entity_poly.pdbx_seq_one_letter_code
_entity_poly.pdbx_strand_id
1 'polypeptide(L)'
;MLKSEVFTMNRYLSILLSFSLSLIFCNVLNAQHQEANQNGLYNKSIQDWEQQLINVEENIRDSKNLNEQHVLAGIYFYFNYYDKALDVLEEIFSKDSLSYDEIKMLAQLYYQKGNISESLNLYKKVFLINNSDFQAKHYIIKIANDLSLFNEDSSAIFENINKSISNFNDNSKENQTMILANSVLNNKKKDIERYVYSSAKDNKTIKKFKIGEIKDLNSEIKELIMADSIQLFDDEPAGVIDLKTNYTVTKDNRSIFSEHKILKINNESGKDTYSDIQIGYDASFQSLDIEKVRVYYNDGNVFEIPSYFIRTITPWTGSYSNYKIATINLPNIVLNSVIEYKYKLTNHHCLHPNDFQFEVNIQDDIPIINQKHEITHSKDKKLNLKYSESYRPIYSEDIDNSYYSWHVKNTKPLKIEKNSKIFDYLPFIKGSFFKSWREVYDWLKPYYLGSNLELSDDLKNFLKTLTRDVSDESEKVRLAYNWINENIRYIAIEIGQGGVYPRNANEIYNNRFGDCKDQSILLVSFLRELGIKAYPVLINTSPRVDMDTTLHNLEFTHCITYVELKNKNFFCDVIAKQTPFNYLHPVDQNRYCYVIKDENYKIMRTPISEPVENLELKEMKIQMLKNGDLRVEKNNYSFGENNTANKNYFIDKSKDEIKEVIQYDISYFCPGATLDKYEIQNLNIIDKPIIINETFFIPNGVIKISGGKWLFKIPTVYFSFDEVDMTERKYDLHYETTAQKKYNIEISIPQDYKIDRLPEDMIVKSDEVDFTYKYSLKYDKLNLLILYNRKGSEVKVEKYPEFKKYHDDISKKLQESIILQKR
;
A
#
# COMPACT_ATOMS: atom_id res chain seq x y z
N MET A 1 -67.82 -17.51 -5.38
CA MET A 1 -66.62 -16.85 -5.92
C MET A 1 -66.05 -15.82 -4.94
N LEU A 2 -66.75 -14.73 -4.57
CA LEU A 2 -66.19 -13.74 -3.63
C LEU A 2 -65.86 -14.25 -2.21
N LYS A 3 -66.58 -15.25 -1.69
CA LYS A 3 -66.25 -15.85 -0.38
C LYS A 3 -65.05 -16.81 -0.41
N SER A 4 -64.75 -17.43 -1.55
CA SER A 4 -63.59 -18.32 -1.67
C SER A 4 -62.30 -17.51 -1.81
N GLU A 5 -62.30 -16.45 -2.62
CA GLU A 5 -61.12 -15.58 -2.80
C GLU A 5 -60.71 -14.84 -1.53
N VAL A 6 -61.68 -14.41 -0.70
CA VAL A 6 -61.38 -13.80 0.61
C VAL A 6 -60.85 -14.82 1.61
N PHE A 7 -61.28 -16.08 1.53
CA PHE A 7 -60.74 -17.16 2.37
C PHE A 7 -59.31 -17.54 1.97
N THR A 8 -59.02 -17.59 0.67
CA THR A 8 -57.65 -17.83 0.18
C THR A 8 -56.74 -16.67 0.55
N MET A 9 -57.14 -15.41 0.31
CA MET A 9 -56.33 -14.24 0.68
C MET A 9 -56.04 -14.16 2.19
N ASN A 10 -57.02 -14.48 3.05
CA ASN A 10 -56.79 -14.50 4.50
C ASN A 10 -55.86 -15.64 4.93
N ARG A 11 -55.85 -16.77 4.22
CA ARG A 11 -54.92 -17.88 4.47
C ARG A 11 -53.50 -17.53 4.00
N TYR A 12 -53.36 -16.83 2.87
CA TYR A 12 -52.08 -16.30 2.40
C TYR A 12 -51.51 -15.22 3.33
N LEU A 13 -52.35 -14.28 3.76
CA LEU A 13 -51.94 -13.26 4.73
C LEU A 13 -51.56 -13.88 6.07
N SER A 14 -52.30 -14.90 6.54
CA SER A 14 -51.97 -15.54 7.81
C SER A 14 -50.65 -16.32 7.74
N ILE A 15 -50.37 -17.01 6.63
CA ILE A 15 -49.09 -17.72 6.43
C ILE A 15 -47.94 -16.71 6.31
N LEU A 16 -48.09 -15.65 5.51
CA LEU A 16 -47.09 -14.59 5.36
C LEU A 16 -46.83 -13.84 6.68
N LEU A 17 -47.88 -13.48 7.43
CA LEU A 17 -47.73 -12.84 8.74
C LEU A 17 -47.09 -13.77 9.76
N SER A 18 -47.50 -15.04 9.80
CA SER A 18 -46.92 -16.01 10.74
C SER A 18 -45.43 -16.19 10.48
N PHE A 19 -45.05 -16.35 9.21
CA PHE A 19 -43.65 -16.54 8.81
C PHE A 19 -42.80 -15.29 9.05
N SER A 20 -43.30 -14.10 8.69
CA SER A 20 -42.58 -12.83 8.88
C SER A 20 -42.50 -12.40 10.35
N LEU A 21 -43.53 -12.64 11.17
CA LEU A 21 -43.46 -12.42 12.63
C LEU A 21 -42.43 -13.35 13.29
N SER A 22 -42.35 -14.60 12.85
CA SER A 22 -41.38 -15.58 13.36
C SER A 22 -39.93 -15.15 13.07
N LEU A 23 -39.69 -14.58 11.90
CA LEU A 23 -38.37 -14.11 11.45
C LEU A 23 -37.96 -12.75 12.04
N ILE A 24 -38.91 -11.84 12.28
CA ILE A 24 -38.67 -10.61 13.04
C ILE A 24 -38.27 -10.97 14.48
N PHE A 25 -38.91 -11.99 15.06
CA PHE A 25 -38.53 -12.51 16.38
C PHE A 25 -37.09 -13.06 16.39
N CYS A 26 -36.64 -13.74 15.33
CA CYS A 26 -35.23 -14.17 15.16
C CYS A 26 -34.24 -13.00 15.10
N ASN A 27 -34.55 -11.91 14.40
CA ASN A 27 -33.66 -10.74 14.34
C ASN A 27 -33.60 -9.98 15.67
N VAL A 28 -34.71 -9.93 16.41
CA VAL A 28 -34.75 -9.34 17.76
C VAL A 28 -33.99 -10.21 18.77
N LEU A 29 -34.08 -11.54 18.65
CA LEU A 29 -33.33 -12.49 19.49
C LEU A 29 -31.82 -12.49 19.16
N ASN A 30 -31.43 -12.35 17.88
CA ASN A 30 -30.03 -12.18 17.47
C ASN A 30 -29.42 -10.85 17.94
N ALA A 31 -30.23 -9.79 18.07
CA ALA A 31 -29.76 -8.49 18.55
C ALA A 31 -29.52 -8.42 20.08
N GLN A 32 -30.04 -9.38 20.85
CA GLN A 32 -29.88 -9.44 22.32
C GLN A 32 -28.98 -10.60 22.77
N HIS A 33 -27.87 -10.80 22.06
CA HIS A 33 -27.03 -11.99 22.13
C HIS A 33 -26.14 -12.12 23.40
N GLN A 34 -26.18 -11.18 24.34
CA GLN A 34 -25.30 -11.20 25.52
C GLN A 34 -25.98 -11.54 26.87
N GLU A 35 -27.29 -11.34 27.04
CA GLU A 35 -27.95 -11.62 28.34
C GLU A 35 -28.65 -13.00 28.42
N ALA A 36 -29.14 -13.57 27.31
CA ALA A 36 -29.98 -14.78 27.35
C ALA A 36 -29.21 -16.12 27.41
N ASN A 37 -27.88 -16.10 27.22
CA ASN A 37 -27.08 -17.33 27.10
C ASN A 37 -26.80 -18.05 28.44
N GLN A 38 -27.26 -17.51 29.56
CA GLN A 38 -27.04 -18.10 30.89
C GLN A 38 -28.05 -19.19 31.29
N ASN A 39 -29.19 -19.36 30.60
CA ASN A 39 -30.29 -20.22 31.09
C ASN A 39 -30.76 -21.37 30.17
N GLY A 40 -30.09 -21.67 29.04
CA GLY A 40 -30.37 -22.87 28.22
C GLY A 40 -31.76 -22.97 27.56
N LEU A 41 -32.64 -21.97 27.74
CA LEU A 41 -33.98 -21.90 27.15
C LEU A 41 -33.96 -21.58 25.64
N TYR A 42 -32.86 -21.03 25.13
CA TYR A 42 -32.71 -20.53 23.75
C TYR A 42 -32.71 -21.65 22.68
N ASN A 43 -32.10 -22.80 22.99
CA ASN A 43 -31.94 -23.88 21.99
C ASN A 43 -33.21 -24.71 21.77
N LYS A 44 -34.10 -24.82 22.76
CA LYS A 44 -35.32 -25.63 22.65
C LYS A 44 -36.41 -24.93 21.84
N SER A 45 -36.53 -23.61 21.98
CA SER A 45 -37.46 -22.82 21.18
C SER A 45 -37.08 -22.85 19.69
N ILE A 46 -35.79 -22.73 19.35
CA ILE A 46 -35.35 -22.71 17.95
C ILE A 46 -35.69 -24.03 17.24
N GLN A 47 -35.47 -25.18 17.90
CA GLN A 47 -35.78 -26.50 17.31
C GLN A 47 -37.27 -26.73 17.08
N ASP A 48 -38.13 -26.32 18.01
CA ASP A 48 -39.59 -26.42 17.83
C ASP A 48 -40.09 -25.49 16.71
N TRP A 49 -39.41 -24.34 16.50
CA TRP A 49 -39.71 -23.39 15.42
C TRP A 49 -39.24 -23.87 14.04
N GLU A 50 -38.05 -24.47 13.94
CA GLU A 50 -37.55 -25.08 12.70
C GLU A 50 -38.50 -26.18 12.21
N GLN A 51 -39.07 -26.97 13.13
CA GLN A 51 -39.98 -28.05 12.78
C GLN A 51 -41.35 -27.57 12.28
N GLN A 52 -41.84 -26.43 12.77
CA GLN A 52 -43.07 -25.80 12.26
C GLN A 52 -42.85 -25.22 10.85
N LEU A 53 -41.67 -24.66 10.58
CA LEU A 53 -41.28 -24.17 9.27
C LEU A 53 -41.25 -25.30 8.23
N ILE A 54 -40.67 -26.45 8.58
CA ILE A 54 -40.63 -27.64 7.72
C ILE A 54 -42.05 -28.14 7.40
N ASN A 55 -42.94 -28.22 8.40
CA ASN A 55 -44.33 -28.62 8.17
C ASN A 55 -45.10 -27.65 7.25
N VAL A 56 -44.82 -26.35 7.31
CA VAL A 56 -45.45 -25.36 6.41
C VAL A 56 -44.90 -25.49 4.98
N GLU A 57 -43.58 -25.71 4.83
CA GLU A 57 -42.92 -25.99 3.54
C GLU A 57 -43.50 -27.24 2.86
N GLU A 58 -43.64 -28.35 3.58
CA GLU A 58 -44.17 -29.61 3.05
C GLU A 58 -45.64 -29.49 2.64
N ASN A 59 -46.48 -28.84 3.46
CA ASN A 59 -47.90 -28.63 3.12
C ASN A 59 -48.10 -27.76 1.86
N ILE A 60 -47.24 -26.76 1.65
CA ILE A 60 -47.31 -25.90 0.45
C ILE A 60 -46.85 -26.68 -0.80
N ARG A 61 -45.81 -27.51 -0.69
CA ARG A 61 -45.35 -28.38 -1.79
C ARG A 61 -46.42 -29.40 -2.18
N ASP A 62 -47.05 -30.06 -1.22
CA ASP A 62 -48.07 -31.10 -1.47
C ASP A 62 -49.40 -30.57 -2.01
N SER A 63 -49.69 -29.27 -1.81
CA SER A 63 -50.95 -28.64 -2.22
C SER A 63 -51.22 -28.69 -3.74
N LYS A 64 -50.17 -28.89 -4.57
CA LYS A 64 -50.17 -28.75 -6.04
C LYS A 64 -50.79 -27.44 -6.54
N ASN A 65 -50.93 -26.43 -5.68
CA ASN A 65 -51.49 -25.14 -6.00
C ASN A 65 -50.37 -24.22 -6.49
N LEU A 66 -50.38 -23.93 -7.79
CA LEU A 66 -49.36 -23.13 -8.48
C LEU A 66 -49.09 -21.78 -7.80
N ASN A 67 -50.13 -21.13 -7.26
CA ASN A 67 -49.97 -19.83 -6.59
C ASN A 67 -49.30 -19.95 -5.21
N GLU A 68 -49.53 -21.06 -4.48
CA GLU A 68 -48.89 -21.30 -3.18
C GLU A 68 -47.42 -21.65 -3.36
N GLN A 69 -47.10 -22.44 -4.40
CA GLN A 69 -45.74 -22.80 -4.75
C GLN A 69 -44.94 -21.60 -5.30
N HIS A 70 -45.58 -20.69 -6.06
CA HIS A 70 -44.95 -19.42 -6.46
C HIS A 70 -44.58 -18.52 -5.28
N VAL A 71 -45.45 -18.43 -4.28
CA VAL A 71 -45.16 -17.68 -3.05
C VAL A 71 -44.00 -18.33 -2.29
N LEU A 72 -43.96 -19.66 -2.22
CA LEU A 72 -42.86 -20.40 -1.57
C LEU A 72 -41.51 -20.14 -2.26
N ALA A 73 -41.48 -20.15 -3.59
CA ALA A 73 -40.29 -19.82 -4.36
C ALA A 73 -39.84 -18.36 -4.16
N GLY A 74 -40.78 -17.42 -4.14
CA GLY A 74 -40.49 -16.00 -3.83
C GLY A 74 -39.92 -15.79 -2.43
N ILE A 75 -40.37 -16.58 -1.45
CA ILE A 75 -39.84 -16.57 -0.08
C ILE A 75 -38.41 -17.11 -0.06
N TYR A 76 -38.14 -18.26 -0.70
CA TYR A 76 -36.76 -18.77 -0.78
C TYR A 76 -35.81 -17.82 -1.48
N PHE A 77 -36.29 -17.16 -2.53
CA PHE A 77 -35.53 -16.13 -3.23
C PHE A 77 -35.18 -14.96 -2.30
N TYR A 78 -36.15 -14.45 -1.53
CA TYR A 78 -35.93 -13.32 -0.62
C TYR A 78 -34.89 -13.61 0.48
N PHE A 79 -34.81 -14.87 0.94
CA PHE A 79 -33.86 -15.30 1.98
C PHE A 79 -32.58 -15.94 1.42
N ASN A 80 -32.33 -15.82 0.11
CA ASN A 80 -31.13 -16.32 -0.57
C ASN A 80 -30.96 -17.85 -0.62
N TYR A 81 -32.04 -18.62 -0.45
CA TYR A 81 -32.04 -20.07 -0.66
C TYR A 81 -32.31 -20.42 -2.14
N TYR A 82 -31.40 -19.99 -3.01
CA TYR A 82 -31.63 -19.97 -4.47
C TYR A 82 -31.81 -21.36 -5.10
N ASP A 83 -31.16 -22.40 -4.57
CA ASP A 83 -31.34 -23.78 -5.06
C ASP A 83 -32.76 -24.30 -4.81
N LYS A 84 -33.28 -24.11 -3.59
CA LYS A 84 -34.65 -24.49 -3.23
C LYS A 84 -35.69 -23.67 -4.00
N ALA A 85 -35.42 -22.38 -4.23
CA ALA A 85 -36.28 -21.53 -5.05
C ALA A 85 -36.35 -22.05 -6.49
N LEU A 86 -35.20 -22.44 -7.06
CA LEU A 86 -35.11 -22.94 -8.43
C LEU A 86 -35.79 -24.31 -8.57
N ASP A 87 -35.60 -25.24 -7.63
CA ASP A 87 -36.23 -26.57 -7.67
C ASP A 87 -37.77 -26.47 -7.71
N VAL A 88 -38.35 -25.63 -6.86
CA VAL A 88 -39.81 -25.39 -6.82
C VAL A 88 -40.30 -24.79 -8.13
N LEU A 89 -39.51 -23.91 -8.73
CA LEU A 89 -39.87 -23.20 -9.96
C LEU A 89 -39.70 -24.07 -11.22
N GLU A 90 -38.61 -24.83 -11.34
CA GLU A 90 -38.40 -25.75 -12.47
C GLU A 90 -39.47 -26.86 -12.52
N GLU A 91 -39.96 -27.31 -11.36
CA GLU A 91 -41.08 -28.26 -11.27
C GLU A 91 -42.39 -27.64 -11.83
N ILE A 92 -42.66 -26.36 -11.55
CA ILE A 92 -43.80 -25.60 -12.07
C ILE A 92 -43.66 -25.32 -13.59
N PHE A 93 -42.45 -25.00 -14.05
CA PHE A 93 -42.18 -24.45 -15.38
C PHE A 93 -42.07 -25.49 -16.50
N SER A 94 -42.10 -26.77 -16.17
CA SER A 94 -42.08 -27.87 -17.13
C SER A 94 -43.40 -28.10 -17.89
N LYS A 95 -44.50 -27.39 -17.56
CA LYS A 95 -45.85 -27.74 -18.06
C LYS A 95 -46.72 -26.65 -18.70
N ASP A 96 -46.33 -25.37 -18.75
CA ASP A 96 -47.13 -24.35 -19.46
C ASP A 96 -46.27 -23.12 -19.88
N SER A 97 -46.82 -22.29 -20.76
CA SER A 97 -46.20 -21.03 -21.19
C SER A 97 -46.11 -20.04 -20.02
N LEU A 98 -44.88 -19.77 -19.57
CA LEU A 98 -44.57 -18.86 -18.47
C LEU A 98 -45.23 -17.49 -18.63
N SER A 99 -45.80 -16.98 -17.53
CA SER A 99 -46.24 -15.59 -17.46
C SER A 99 -45.06 -14.64 -17.39
N TYR A 100 -45.31 -13.38 -17.70
CA TYR A 100 -44.30 -12.35 -17.81
C TYR A 100 -43.44 -12.16 -16.53
N ASP A 101 -44.05 -12.18 -15.35
CA ASP A 101 -43.35 -11.99 -14.08
C ASP A 101 -42.57 -13.26 -13.64
N GLU A 102 -43.05 -14.43 -14.04
CA GLU A 102 -42.38 -15.71 -13.76
C GLU A 102 -41.09 -15.85 -14.57
N ILE A 103 -41.08 -15.42 -15.85
CA ILE A 103 -39.86 -15.37 -16.68
C ILE A 103 -38.81 -14.47 -16.03
N LYS A 104 -39.22 -13.33 -15.45
CA LYS A 104 -38.30 -12.39 -14.77
C LYS A 104 -37.69 -13.00 -13.52
N MET A 105 -38.49 -13.67 -12.70
CA MET A 105 -38.03 -14.29 -11.46
C MET A 105 -37.04 -15.43 -11.77
N LEU A 106 -37.35 -16.27 -12.77
CA LEU A 106 -36.46 -17.34 -13.22
C LEU A 106 -35.15 -16.80 -13.80
N ALA A 107 -35.23 -15.73 -14.61
CA ALA A 107 -34.04 -15.07 -15.16
C ALA A 107 -33.13 -14.52 -14.06
N GLN A 108 -33.69 -13.98 -12.99
CA GLN A 108 -32.91 -13.47 -11.85
C GLN A 108 -32.25 -14.58 -11.05
N LEU A 109 -32.93 -15.71 -10.87
CA LEU A 109 -32.38 -16.89 -10.19
C LEU A 109 -31.19 -17.49 -10.95
N TYR A 110 -31.30 -17.66 -12.27
CA TYR A 110 -30.16 -18.13 -13.08
C TYR A 110 -28.97 -17.17 -13.04
N TYR A 111 -29.22 -15.86 -12.93
CA TYR A 111 -28.14 -14.88 -12.74
C TYR A 111 -27.42 -15.08 -11.41
N GLN A 112 -28.16 -15.21 -10.30
CA GLN A 112 -27.57 -15.36 -8.96
C GLN A 112 -26.79 -16.67 -8.79
N LYS A 113 -27.16 -17.72 -9.54
CA LYS A 113 -26.43 -18.99 -9.57
C LYS A 113 -25.23 -19.01 -10.53
N GLY A 114 -24.96 -17.91 -11.23
CA GLY A 114 -23.86 -17.84 -12.20
C GLY A 114 -24.15 -18.55 -13.53
N ASN A 115 -25.39 -18.94 -13.81
CA ASN A 115 -25.80 -19.45 -15.13
C ASN A 115 -26.17 -18.29 -16.07
N ILE A 116 -25.13 -17.53 -16.41
CA ILE A 116 -25.25 -16.18 -16.98
C ILE A 116 -25.88 -16.19 -18.39
N SER A 117 -25.59 -17.18 -19.22
CA SER A 117 -26.13 -17.29 -20.59
C SER A 117 -27.64 -17.51 -20.61
N GLU A 118 -28.15 -18.36 -19.72
CA GLU A 118 -29.58 -18.69 -19.67
C GLU A 118 -30.41 -17.57 -19.05
N SER A 119 -29.83 -16.88 -18.06
CA SER A 119 -30.37 -15.62 -17.55
C SER A 119 -30.49 -14.56 -18.65
N LEU A 120 -29.47 -14.39 -19.49
CA LEU A 120 -29.49 -13.43 -20.59
C LEU A 120 -30.60 -13.72 -21.60
N ASN A 121 -30.78 -14.99 -21.97
CA ASN A 121 -31.81 -15.41 -22.92
C ASN A 121 -33.22 -15.15 -22.38
N LEU A 122 -33.46 -15.43 -21.11
CA LEU A 122 -34.76 -15.19 -20.48
C LEU A 122 -35.05 -13.69 -20.33
N TYR A 123 -34.09 -12.88 -19.89
CA TYR A 123 -34.30 -11.44 -19.85
C TYR A 123 -34.50 -10.83 -21.24
N LYS A 124 -33.84 -11.34 -22.29
CA LYS A 124 -34.12 -10.95 -23.68
C LYS A 124 -35.56 -11.27 -24.08
N LYS A 125 -36.11 -12.42 -23.67
CA LYS A 125 -37.53 -12.75 -23.89
C LYS A 125 -38.46 -11.77 -23.16
N VAL A 126 -38.19 -11.43 -21.90
CA VAL A 126 -38.97 -10.42 -21.15
C VAL A 126 -38.94 -9.08 -21.89
N PHE A 127 -37.76 -8.67 -22.37
CA PHE A 127 -37.59 -7.42 -23.10
C PHE A 127 -38.35 -7.40 -24.44
N LEU A 128 -38.45 -8.53 -25.14
CA LEU A 128 -39.24 -8.64 -26.37
C LEU A 128 -40.76 -8.55 -26.09
N ILE A 129 -41.22 -9.07 -24.96
CA ILE A 129 -42.63 -9.03 -24.55
C ILE A 129 -43.02 -7.63 -24.08
N ASN A 130 -42.18 -7.00 -23.26
CA ASN A 130 -42.37 -5.64 -22.80
C ASN A 130 -41.04 -4.88 -22.82
N ASN A 131 -40.87 -4.11 -23.89
CA ASN A 131 -39.68 -3.30 -24.10
C ASN A 131 -39.53 -2.14 -23.10
N SER A 132 -40.48 -1.95 -22.18
CA SER A 132 -40.41 -0.95 -21.11
C SER A 132 -39.95 -1.53 -19.77
N ASP A 133 -39.80 -2.86 -19.64
CA ASP A 133 -39.41 -3.49 -18.39
C ASP A 133 -38.01 -3.09 -17.91
N PHE A 134 -37.98 -2.43 -16.75
CA PHE A 134 -36.75 -1.91 -16.18
C PHE A 134 -35.78 -3.01 -15.74
N GLN A 135 -36.28 -4.09 -15.15
CA GLN A 135 -35.46 -5.15 -14.59
C GLN A 135 -34.80 -5.99 -15.67
N ALA A 136 -35.54 -6.30 -16.76
CA ALA A 136 -34.98 -7.00 -17.90
C ALA A 136 -33.88 -6.18 -18.59
N LYS A 137 -34.10 -4.88 -18.82
CA LYS A 137 -33.07 -3.97 -19.35
C LYS A 137 -31.82 -3.96 -18.46
N HIS A 138 -32.01 -3.82 -17.15
CA HIS A 138 -30.91 -3.75 -16.19
C HIS A 138 -30.03 -5.01 -16.25
N TYR A 139 -30.63 -6.20 -16.18
CA TYR A 139 -29.87 -7.44 -16.13
C TYR A 139 -29.30 -7.87 -17.49
N ILE A 140 -29.96 -7.59 -18.62
CA ILE A 140 -29.34 -7.79 -19.96
C ILE A 140 -28.04 -7.00 -20.07
N ILE A 141 -28.06 -5.73 -19.65
CA ILE A 141 -26.90 -4.83 -19.71
C ILE A 141 -25.80 -5.31 -18.76
N LYS A 142 -26.19 -5.71 -17.53
CA LYS A 142 -25.25 -6.22 -16.52
C LYS A 142 -24.56 -7.50 -16.99
N ILE A 143 -25.33 -8.47 -17.49
CA ILE A 143 -24.84 -9.76 -17.98
C ILE A 143 -23.95 -9.60 -19.22
N ALA A 144 -24.34 -8.77 -20.19
CA ALA A 144 -23.53 -8.51 -21.37
C ALA A 144 -22.17 -7.87 -21.02
N ASN A 145 -22.12 -7.05 -19.96
CA ASN A 145 -20.88 -6.49 -19.45
C ASN A 145 -20.01 -7.52 -18.73
N ASP A 146 -20.62 -8.42 -17.94
CA ASP A 146 -19.91 -9.47 -17.22
C ASP A 146 -19.28 -10.52 -18.17
N LEU A 147 -19.90 -10.78 -19.34
CA LEU A 147 -19.41 -11.72 -20.36
C LEU A 147 -18.54 -11.11 -21.48
N SER A 148 -18.30 -9.80 -21.48
CA SER A 148 -17.59 -9.08 -22.56
C SER A 148 -18.17 -9.29 -23.97
N LEU A 149 -19.46 -9.61 -24.09
CA LEU A 149 -20.14 -9.86 -25.36
C LEU A 149 -20.65 -8.56 -25.98
N PHE A 150 -19.76 -7.73 -26.52
CA PHE A 150 -20.12 -6.55 -27.32
C PHE A 150 -19.73 -6.75 -28.78
N ASN A 151 -20.49 -7.59 -29.49
CA ASN A 151 -20.44 -7.68 -30.94
C ASN A 151 -21.67 -6.98 -31.57
N GLU A 152 -21.57 -6.68 -32.87
CA GLU A 152 -22.42 -5.78 -33.66
C GLU A 152 -23.95 -5.94 -33.49
N ASP A 153 -24.44 -7.13 -33.11
CA ASP A 153 -25.86 -7.43 -32.91
C ASP A 153 -26.52 -6.73 -31.70
N SER A 154 -25.75 -6.09 -30.82
CA SER A 154 -26.28 -5.46 -29.61
C SER A 154 -26.71 -3.99 -29.79
N SER A 155 -26.25 -3.29 -30.84
CA SER A 155 -26.46 -1.84 -30.98
C SER A 155 -27.94 -1.43 -31.17
N ALA A 156 -28.73 -2.24 -31.89
CA ALA A 156 -30.13 -1.95 -32.19
C ALA A 156 -31.05 -2.02 -30.96
N ILE A 157 -30.71 -2.91 -30.00
CA ILE A 157 -31.42 -3.01 -28.72
C ILE A 157 -31.07 -1.79 -27.84
N PHE A 158 -29.81 -1.36 -27.86
CA PHE A 158 -29.33 -0.19 -27.11
C PHE A 158 -29.89 1.14 -27.62
N GLU A 159 -30.05 1.33 -28.93
CA GLU A 159 -30.67 2.53 -29.52
C GLU A 159 -32.16 2.68 -29.14
N ASN A 160 -32.90 1.58 -29.12
CA ASN A 160 -34.32 1.59 -28.74
C ASN A 160 -34.53 1.86 -27.24
N ILE A 161 -33.61 1.38 -26.39
CA ILE A 161 -33.63 1.70 -24.96
C ILE A 161 -33.36 3.19 -24.73
N ASN A 162 -32.40 3.79 -25.44
CA ASN A 162 -32.06 5.21 -25.33
C ASN A 162 -33.21 6.15 -25.75
N LYS A 163 -33.92 5.83 -26.84
CA LYS A 163 -35.11 6.60 -27.28
C LYS A 163 -36.27 6.57 -26.29
N SER A 164 -36.37 5.52 -25.49
CA SER A 164 -37.44 5.37 -24.51
C SER A 164 -37.20 6.20 -23.23
N ILE A 165 -35.93 6.54 -22.96
CA ILE A 165 -35.49 7.26 -21.75
C ILE A 165 -35.65 8.77 -21.88
N SER A 166 -35.58 9.33 -23.09
CA SER A 166 -35.66 10.78 -23.33
C SER A 166 -37.04 11.42 -23.08
N ASN A 167 -38.06 10.64 -22.69
CA ASN A 167 -39.43 11.09 -22.51
C ASN A 167 -39.91 11.17 -21.04
N PHE A 168 -39.04 10.91 -20.06
CA PHE A 168 -39.42 10.96 -18.64
C PHE A 168 -38.96 12.26 -17.97
N ASN A 169 -39.93 13.10 -17.57
CA ASN A 169 -39.71 14.26 -16.70
C ASN A 169 -40.20 13.99 -15.28
N ASP A 170 -39.28 14.27 -14.34
CA ASP A 170 -39.37 14.53 -12.90
C ASP A 170 -40.28 13.74 -11.93
N ASN A 171 -39.64 13.38 -10.82
CA ASN A 171 -40.16 12.99 -9.49
C ASN A 171 -40.73 11.57 -9.29
N SER A 172 -39.85 10.60 -9.02
CA SER A 172 -40.19 9.40 -8.24
C SER A 172 -38.94 8.70 -7.68
N LYS A 173 -39.13 7.84 -6.66
CA LYS A 173 -38.10 6.99 -6.00
C LYS A 173 -37.31 6.07 -6.94
N GLU A 174 -37.64 6.04 -8.23
CA GLU A 174 -36.88 5.39 -9.32
C GLU A 174 -35.51 6.04 -9.60
N ASN A 175 -35.19 7.17 -8.94
CA ASN A 175 -33.95 7.91 -9.13
C ASN A 175 -32.68 7.14 -8.71
N GLN A 176 -32.69 6.26 -7.72
CA GLN A 176 -31.44 5.63 -7.24
C GLN A 176 -30.89 4.52 -8.15
N THR A 177 -31.77 3.71 -8.76
CA THR A 177 -31.34 2.68 -9.71
C THR A 177 -31.07 3.26 -11.10
N MET A 178 -31.75 4.36 -11.48
CA MET A 178 -31.41 5.14 -12.67
C MET A 178 -30.15 5.98 -12.49
N ILE A 179 -29.76 6.38 -11.28
CA ILE A 179 -28.44 6.98 -10.98
C ILE A 179 -27.34 5.92 -11.08
N LEU A 180 -27.58 4.68 -10.67
CA LEU A 180 -26.62 3.59 -10.81
C LEU A 180 -26.51 3.13 -12.27
N ALA A 181 -27.63 2.98 -12.98
CA ALA A 181 -27.67 2.68 -14.41
C ALA A 181 -27.07 3.83 -15.23
N ASN A 182 -27.35 5.11 -14.89
CA ASN A 182 -26.66 6.26 -15.45
C ASN A 182 -25.19 6.32 -15.03
N SER A 183 -24.75 5.81 -13.88
CA SER A 183 -23.33 5.79 -13.55
C SER A 183 -22.58 4.74 -14.38
N VAL A 184 -23.21 3.61 -14.71
CA VAL A 184 -22.62 2.55 -15.54
C VAL A 184 -22.72 2.91 -17.04
N LEU A 185 -23.85 3.46 -17.49
CA LEU A 185 -24.01 4.06 -18.82
C LEU A 185 -23.14 5.30 -18.99
N ASN A 186 -22.99 6.19 -18.00
CA ASN A 186 -22.08 7.35 -18.08
C ASN A 186 -20.61 6.94 -17.96
N ASN A 187 -20.27 5.79 -17.37
CA ASN A 187 -18.89 5.33 -17.35
C ASN A 187 -18.44 4.82 -18.72
N LYS A 188 -19.29 4.18 -19.53
CA LYS A 188 -18.90 3.74 -20.89
C LYS A 188 -19.46 4.55 -22.06
N LYS A 189 -20.54 5.33 -21.90
CA LYS A 189 -20.89 6.43 -22.83
C LYS A 189 -19.81 7.52 -22.75
N LYS A 190 -19.21 7.76 -21.58
CA LYS A 190 -17.97 8.55 -21.50
C LYS A 190 -16.84 7.93 -22.31
N ASP A 191 -16.68 6.62 -22.41
CA ASP A 191 -15.56 6.05 -23.17
C ASP A 191 -15.79 6.02 -24.69
N ILE A 192 -17.04 5.96 -25.16
CA ILE A 192 -17.37 6.01 -26.60
C ILE A 192 -17.63 7.46 -27.08
N GLU A 193 -18.24 8.35 -26.26
CA GLU A 193 -18.29 9.80 -26.54
C GLU A 193 -16.92 10.47 -26.28
N ARG A 194 -16.02 9.92 -25.45
CA ARG A 194 -14.59 10.31 -25.37
C ARG A 194 -13.83 10.00 -26.65
N TYR A 195 -14.29 9.02 -27.43
CA TYR A 195 -13.65 8.68 -28.69
C TYR A 195 -14.16 9.55 -29.86
N VAL A 196 -15.40 10.06 -29.82
CA VAL A 196 -16.01 10.73 -31.00
C VAL A 196 -16.51 12.17 -30.78
N TYR A 197 -16.87 12.60 -29.56
CA TYR A 197 -17.48 13.94 -29.34
C TYR A 197 -16.75 14.88 -28.37
N SER A 198 -15.90 14.39 -27.47
CA SER A 198 -15.01 15.27 -26.66
C SER A 198 -13.87 15.89 -27.47
N SER A 199 -13.73 15.52 -28.75
CA SER A 199 -12.88 16.18 -29.73
C SER A 199 -13.49 17.47 -30.32
N ALA A 200 -14.70 17.91 -29.93
CA ALA A 200 -15.34 19.03 -30.63
C ALA A 200 -16.09 20.12 -29.85
N LYS A 201 -16.45 20.05 -28.54
CA LYS A 201 -17.32 21.11 -27.98
C LYS A 201 -17.06 21.77 -26.61
N ASP A 202 -16.22 21.24 -25.72
CA ASP A 202 -15.91 21.93 -24.45
C ASP A 202 -14.52 22.60 -24.42
N ASN A 203 -14.06 23.04 -25.59
CA ASN A 203 -13.07 24.10 -25.75
C ASN A 203 -13.67 25.48 -25.41
N LYS A 204 -14.07 25.69 -24.15
CA LYS A 204 -14.43 27.04 -23.68
C LYS A 204 -13.56 27.60 -22.55
N THR A 205 -12.55 26.86 -22.09
CA THR A 205 -11.48 27.45 -21.26
C THR A 205 -10.07 26.97 -21.60
N ILE A 206 -9.88 26.30 -22.75
CA ILE A 206 -8.56 26.17 -23.36
C ILE A 206 -8.39 27.40 -24.25
N LYS A 207 -7.56 28.36 -23.81
CA LYS A 207 -7.11 29.46 -24.66
C LYS A 207 -6.51 28.82 -25.91
N LYS A 208 -7.05 29.14 -27.09
CA LYS A 208 -6.56 28.78 -28.42
C LYS A 208 -5.03 28.58 -28.41
N PHE A 209 -4.58 27.34 -28.51
CA PHE A 209 -3.20 27.03 -28.88
C PHE A 209 -2.97 27.68 -30.26
N LYS A 210 -2.13 28.72 -30.31
CA LYS A 210 -1.58 29.20 -31.58
C LYS A 210 -0.53 28.18 -31.99
N ILE A 211 -0.94 27.29 -32.88
CA ILE A 211 -0.05 26.43 -33.66
C ILE A 211 0.87 27.37 -34.43
N GLY A 212 2.16 27.37 -34.07
CA GLY A 212 3.18 27.89 -34.98
C GLY A 212 3.23 26.96 -36.19
N GLU A 213 3.14 27.54 -37.38
CA GLU A 213 3.38 26.82 -38.64
C GLU A 213 4.68 26.02 -38.54
N ILE A 214 4.65 24.79 -39.08
CA ILE A 214 5.83 23.94 -39.23
C ILE A 214 6.88 24.74 -39.99
N LYS A 215 7.89 25.23 -39.26
CA LYS A 215 9.19 25.56 -39.82
C LYS A 215 10.14 24.47 -39.36
N ASP A 216 10.51 23.65 -40.34
CA ASP A 216 11.68 22.79 -40.46
C ASP A 216 12.06 21.92 -39.24
N LEU A 217 12.29 20.63 -39.52
CA LEU A 217 13.14 19.80 -38.68
C LEU A 217 14.40 20.61 -38.34
N ASN A 218 14.61 20.91 -37.06
CA ASN A 218 15.86 21.54 -36.64
C ASN A 218 16.99 20.60 -37.10
N SER A 219 17.86 21.07 -37.99
CA SER A 219 18.96 20.28 -38.57
C SER A 219 19.81 19.62 -37.47
N GLU A 220 19.88 20.26 -36.30
CA GLU A 220 20.46 19.73 -35.07
C GLU A 220 19.85 18.40 -34.61
N ILE A 221 18.53 18.19 -34.66
CA ILE A 221 17.91 16.92 -34.20
C ILE A 221 18.25 15.78 -35.17
N LYS A 222 18.31 16.04 -36.48
CA LYS A 222 18.73 15.05 -37.48
C LYS A 222 20.21 14.68 -37.34
N GLU A 223 21.08 15.68 -37.12
CA GLU A 223 22.50 15.44 -36.82
C GLU A 223 22.66 14.68 -35.50
N LEU A 224 21.89 15.01 -34.46
CA LEU A 224 21.89 14.32 -33.17
C LEU A 224 21.38 12.88 -33.26
N ILE A 225 20.43 12.56 -34.15
CA ILE A 225 19.96 11.17 -34.41
C ILE A 225 21.05 10.35 -35.15
N MET A 226 21.85 11.00 -35.99
CA MET A 226 22.84 10.36 -36.86
C MET A 226 24.28 10.39 -36.31
N ALA A 227 24.51 11.00 -35.14
CA ALA A 227 25.84 11.14 -34.57
C ALA A 227 26.32 9.86 -33.85
N ASP A 228 27.55 9.41 -34.18
CA ASP A 228 28.24 8.28 -33.53
C ASP A 228 28.40 8.47 -32.00
N SER A 229 28.27 9.69 -31.48
CA SER A 229 28.27 9.97 -30.03
C SER A 229 27.12 9.30 -29.26
N ILE A 230 26.12 8.77 -29.97
CA ILE A 230 25.06 7.98 -29.39
C ILE A 230 25.53 6.55 -29.03
N GLN A 231 26.53 6.01 -29.73
CA GLN A 231 27.08 4.67 -29.47
C GLN A 231 27.82 4.57 -28.11
N LEU A 232 28.06 5.70 -27.45
CA LEU A 232 28.81 5.77 -26.19
C LEU A 232 28.14 5.02 -25.02
N PHE A 233 26.88 4.60 -25.17
CA PHE A 233 26.13 3.91 -24.12
C PHE A 233 25.12 2.87 -24.65
N ASP A 234 25.43 2.20 -25.76
CA ASP A 234 24.53 1.19 -26.36
C ASP A 234 24.16 0.03 -25.40
N ASP A 235 24.98 -0.20 -24.37
CA ASP A 235 24.70 -1.19 -23.32
C ASP A 235 23.58 -0.77 -22.34
N GLU A 236 23.19 0.50 -22.32
CA GLU A 236 22.14 1.05 -21.44
C GLU A 236 20.77 1.06 -22.14
N PRO A 237 19.65 0.89 -21.41
CA PRO A 237 18.32 0.75 -22.00
C PRO A 237 17.89 1.96 -22.85
N ALA A 238 18.29 3.16 -22.42
CA ALA A 238 18.04 4.41 -23.10
C ALA A 238 19.14 5.42 -22.77
N GLY A 239 19.15 6.56 -23.45
CA GLY A 239 20.03 7.68 -23.13
C GLY A 239 19.39 9.03 -23.43
N VAL A 240 19.63 10.02 -22.57
CA VAL A 240 19.15 11.39 -22.76
C VAL A 240 20.14 12.17 -23.60
N ILE A 241 19.69 12.68 -24.75
CA ILE A 241 20.51 13.46 -25.68
C ILE A 241 20.61 14.92 -25.21
N ASP A 242 19.46 15.51 -24.86
CA ASP A 242 19.35 16.89 -24.41
C ASP A 242 18.26 16.97 -23.33
N LEU A 243 18.61 17.55 -22.19
CA LEU A 243 17.69 17.88 -21.10
C LEU A 243 17.81 19.36 -20.77
N LYS A 244 16.71 20.11 -20.94
CA LYS A 244 16.64 21.51 -20.56
C LYS A 244 15.56 21.69 -19.52
N THR A 245 15.92 22.24 -18.38
CA THR A 245 14.96 22.62 -17.34
C THR A 245 15.10 24.09 -17.02
N ASN A 246 13.99 24.77 -16.76
CA ASN A 246 13.98 26.17 -16.36
C ASN A 246 12.93 26.41 -15.28
N TYR A 247 13.35 27.03 -14.19
CA TYR A 247 12.47 27.59 -13.18
C TYR A 247 12.40 29.11 -13.34
N THR A 248 11.19 29.65 -13.44
CA THR A 248 10.96 31.11 -13.43
C THR A 248 10.04 31.45 -12.28
N VAL A 249 10.50 32.26 -11.33
CA VAL A 249 9.71 32.75 -10.21
C VAL A 249 9.42 34.23 -10.39
N THR A 250 8.14 34.57 -10.50
CA THR A 250 7.67 35.93 -10.74
C THR A 250 7.65 36.75 -9.44
N LYS A 251 7.53 38.08 -9.55
CA LYS A 251 7.44 38.99 -8.40
C LYS A 251 6.24 38.71 -7.47
N ASP A 252 5.15 38.16 -8.02
CA ASP A 252 3.96 37.72 -7.29
C ASP A 252 4.07 36.28 -6.74
N ASN A 253 5.27 35.71 -6.69
CA ASN A 253 5.59 34.36 -6.20
C ASN A 253 4.91 33.21 -6.96
N ARG A 254 4.48 33.41 -8.22
CA ARG A 254 4.14 32.27 -9.08
C ARG A 254 5.43 31.64 -9.59
N SER A 255 5.50 30.31 -9.62
CA SER A 255 6.62 29.59 -10.20
C SER A 255 6.20 28.84 -11.45
N ILE A 256 7.04 28.89 -12.48
CA ILE A 256 6.85 28.16 -13.72
C ILE A 256 8.08 27.27 -13.88
N PHE A 257 7.87 25.97 -13.83
CA PHE A 257 8.85 24.98 -14.24
C PHE A 257 8.58 24.59 -15.69
N SER A 258 9.62 24.48 -16.51
CA SER A 258 9.52 23.89 -17.84
C SER A 258 10.62 22.88 -18.05
N GLU A 259 10.29 21.75 -18.65
CA GLU A 259 11.24 20.71 -19.05
C GLU A 259 11.10 20.45 -20.53
N HIS A 260 12.23 20.31 -21.22
CA HIS A 260 12.33 19.81 -22.59
C HIS A 260 13.37 18.69 -22.58
N LYS A 261 12.93 17.46 -22.84
CA LYS A 261 13.78 16.27 -22.85
C LYS A 261 13.72 15.60 -24.21
N ILE A 262 14.89 15.17 -24.69
CA ILE A 262 15.06 14.34 -25.87
C ILE A 262 15.82 13.09 -25.43
N LEU A 263 15.21 11.90 -25.58
CA LEU A 263 15.83 10.63 -25.22
C LEU A 263 15.76 9.63 -26.37
N LYS A 264 16.73 8.71 -26.45
CA LYS A 264 16.78 7.62 -27.42
C LYS A 264 16.62 6.27 -26.71
N ILE A 265 15.86 5.37 -27.34
CA ILE A 265 15.71 3.98 -26.90
C ILE A 265 16.75 3.09 -27.58
N ASN A 266 17.50 2.32 -26.80
CA ASN A 266 18.62 1.51 -27.31
C ASN A 266 18.28 0.01 -27.39
N ASN A 267 17.49 -0.51 -26.44
CA ASN A 267 17.13 -1.93 -26.39
C ASN A 267 15.67 -2.17 -25.94
N GLU A 268 15.22 -3.43 -25.92
CA GLU A 268 13.84 -3.79 -25.54
C GLU A 268 13.49 -3.38 -24.11
N SER A 269 14.43 -3.44 -23.16
CA SER A 269 14.19 -2.97 -21.79
C SER A 269 13.91 -1.46 -21.75
N GLY A 270 14.59 -0.68 -22.59
CA GLY A 270 14.29 0.74 -22.76
C GLY A 270 12.91 0.99 -23.33
N LYS A 271 12.47 0.18 -24.30
CA LYS A 271 11.12 0.28 -24.86
C LYS A 271 10.06 0.03 -23.80
N ASP A 272 10.22 -1.00 -22.97
CA ASP A 272 9.27 -1.30 -21.90
C ASP A 272 9.23 -0.17 -20.87
N THR A 273 10.40 0.31 -20.45
CA THR A 273 10.56 1.35 -19.41
C THR A 273 10.02 2.72 -19.86
N TYR A 274 10.25 3.10 -21.10
CA TYR A 274 9.93 4.43 -21.64
C TYR A 274 8.73 4.40 -22.60
N SER A 275 7.87 3.38 -22.47
CA SER A 275 6.61 3.25 -23.23
C SER A 275 5.55 4.29 -22.85
N ASP A 276 5.68 4.86 -21.66
CA ASP A 276 4.84 5.95 -21.15
C ASP A 276 5.71 7.09 -20.60
N ILE A 277 5.25 8.33 -20.77
CA ILE A 277 5.80 9.48 -20.03
C ILE A 277 4.84 9.79 -18.89
N GLN A 278 5.36 9.93 -17.68
CA GLN A 278 4.58 10.26 -16.49
C GLN A 278 5.00 11.61 -15.92
N ILE A 279 4.05 12.55 -15.82
CA ILE A 279 4.30 13.89 -15.28
C ILE A 279 3.37 14.12 -14.09
N GLY A 280 3.96 14.21 -12.90
CA GLY A 280 3.25 14.49 -11.65
C GLY A 280 3.01 15.98 -11.42
N TYR A 281 1.83 16.34 -10.89
CA TYR A 281 1.52 17.71 -10.46
C TYR A 281 0.39 17.72 -9.41
N ASP A 282 0.40 18.71 -8.52
CA ASP A 282 -0.71 18.94 -7.60
C ASP A 282 -1.76 19.87 -8.23
N ALA A 283 -2.89 19.31 -8.65
CA ALA A 283 -3.96 20.06 -9.30
C ALA A 283 -4.64 21.11 -8.38
N SER A 284 -4.34 21.12 -7.07
CA SER A 284 -4.80 22.18 -6.15
C SER A 284 -4.08 23.51 -6.36
N PHE A 285 -2.81 23.45 -6.79
CA PHE A 285 -1.94 24.62 -6.88
C PHE A 285 -1.35 24.80 -8.28
N GLN A 286 -1.21 23.71 -9.03
CA GLN A 286 -0.49 23.67 -10.30
C GLN A 286 -1.40 23.38 -11.49
N SER A 287 -1.03 23.93 -12.64
CA SER A 287 -1.54 23.51 -13.95
C SER A 287 -0.42 22.96 -14.82
N LEU A 288 -0.69 21.86 -15.51
CA LEU A 288 0.21 21.23 -16.49
C LEU A 288 -0.18 21.66 -17.91
N ASP A 289 0.79 22.16 -18.67
CA ASP A 289 0.70 22.44 -20.11
C ASP A 289 1.72 21.58 -20.86
N ILE A 290 1.25 20.64 -21.67
CA ILE A 290 2.11 19.75 -22.47
C ILE A 290 2.21 20.38 -23.85
N GLU A 291 3.35 21.04 -24.13
CA GLU A 291 3.56 21.82 -25.35
C GLU A 291 3.79 20.93 -26.58
N LYS A 292 4.51 19.81 -26.39
CA LYS A 292 4.80 18.85 -27.46
C LYS A 292 5.19 17.49 -26.91
N VAL A 293 4.84 16.43 -27.63
CA VAL A 293 5.34 15.07 -27.45
C VAL A 293 5.44 14.40 -28.82
N ARG A 294 6.61 13.88 -29.18
CA ARG A 294 6.90 13.31 -30.49
C ARG A 294 7.77 12.07 -30.39
N VAL A 295 7.53 11.12 -31.28
CA VAL A 295 8.40 9.97 -31.51
C VAL A 295 8.98 10.08 -32.92
N TYR A 296 10.30 10.02 -33.02
CA TYR A 296 11.05 9.95 -34.27
C TYR A 296 11.45 8.50 -34.52
N TYR A 297 11.28 8.04 -35.75
CA TYR A 297 11.59 6.68 -36.17
C TYR A 297 12.83 6.64 -37.08
N ASN A 298 13.39 5.44 -37.24
CA ASN A 298 14.64 5.21 -37.98
C ASN A 298 14.56 5.56 -39.47
N ASP A 299 13.36 5.52 -40.05
CA ASP A 299 13.09 5.93 -41.43
C ASP A 299 12.94 7.47 -41.58
N GLY A 300 13.09 8.21 -40.48
CA GLY A 300 12.93 9.66 -40.42
C GLY A 300 11.48 10.13 -40.25
N ASN A 301 10.51 9.21 -40.15
CA ASN A 301 9.13 9.56 -39.85
C ASN A 301 9.01 10.11 -38.43
N VAL A 302 8.08 11.05 -38.25
CA VAL A 302 7.77 11.66 -36.95
C VAL A 302 6.30 11.45 -36.65
N PHE A 303 6.01 10.90 -35.48
CA PHE A 303 4.67 10.77 -34.95
C PHE A 303 4.49 11.72 -33.77
N GLU A 304 3.71 12.77 -33.99
CA GLU A 304 3.31 13.70 -32.93
C GLU A 304 2.15 13.09 -32.16
N ILE A 305 2.31 12.97 -30.83
CA ILE A 305 1.35 12.29 -29.97
C ILE A 305 0.10 13.16 -29.81
N PRO A 306 -1.07 12.70 -30.28
CA PRO A 306 -2.31 13.42 -30.07
C PRO A 306 -2.73 13.46 -28.60
N SER A 307 -3.45 14.50 -28.18
CA SER A 307 -3.85 14.69 -26.78
C SER A 307 -4.70 13.55 -26.19
N TYR A 308 -5.40 12.75 -27.01
CA TYR A 308 -6.18 11.61 -26.53
C TYR A 308 -5.33 10.41 -26.07
N PHE A 309 -4.01 10.41 -26.32
CA PHE A 309 -3.06 9.47 -25.71
C PHE A 309 -2.64 9.87 -24.29
N ILE A 310 -3.05 11.06 -23.84
CA ILE A 310 -2.75 11.60 -22.51
C ILE A 310 -3.91 11.27 -21.58
N ARG A 311 -3.62 10.53 -20.51
CA ARG A 311 -4.57 10.19 -19.46
C ARG A 311 -4.11 10.80 -18.16
N THR A 312 -5.03 11.29 -17.35
CA THR A 312 -4.72 11.75 -16.00
C THR A 312 -5.26 10.74 -15.00
N ILE A 313 -4.39 10.25 -14.14
CA ILE A 313 -4.73 9.30 -13.08
C ILE A 313 -4.39 9.90 -11.71
N THR A 314 -5.01 9.33 -10.66
CA THR A 314 -4.62 9.59 -9.27
C THR A 314 -3.81 8.38 -8.82
N PRO A 315 -2.52 8.52 -8.45
CA PRO A 315 -1.62 7.38 -8.30
C PRO A 315 -1.94 6.49 -7.11
N TRP A 316 -2.52 7.05 -6.05
CA TRP A 316 -2.70 6.34 -4.78
C TRP A 316 -4.15 5.89 -4.59
N THR A 317 -4.33 4.59 -4.41
CA THR A 317 -5.60 4.00 -3.97
C THR A 317 -5.74 4.20 -2.46
N GLY A 318 -6.87 4.72 -2.00
CA GLY A 318 -7.12 4.96 -0.57
C GLY A 318 -6.60 6.29 0.01
N SER A 319 -5.96 7.15 -0.79
CA SER A 319 -5.71 8.56 -0.44
C SER A 319 -6.68 9.47 -1.19
N TYR A 320 -7.13 10.53 -0.53
CA TYR A 320 -7.83 11.64 -1.15
C TYR A 320 -6.81 12.73 -1.44
N SER A 321 -6.27 12.73 -2.66
CA SER A 321 -5.28 13.70 -3.09
C SER A 321 -5.65 14.31 -4.44
N ASN A 322 -5.35 15.59 -4.58
CA ASN A 322 -5.38 16.30 -5.85
C ASN A 322 -4.07 16.19 -6.62
N TYR A 323 -3.09 15.45 -6.10
CA TYR A 323 -1.94 15.03 -6.87
C TYR A 323 -2.38 14.12 -8.03
N LYS A 324 -2.00 14.51 -9.24
CA LYS A 324 -2.33 13.83 -10.49
C LYS A 324 -1.06 13.45 -11.21
N ILE A 325 -1.13 12.34 -11.94
CA ILE A 325 -0.10 11.95 -12.91
C ILE A 325 -0.73 12.00 -14.29
N ALA A 326 -0.17 12.82 -15.18
CA ALA A 326 -0.45 12.74 -16.61
C ALA A 326 0.43 11.65 -17.22
N THR A 327 -0.21 10.56 -17.65
CA THR A 327 0.40 9.42 -18.35
C THR A 327 0.17 9.59 -19.85
N ILE A 328 1.26 9.77 -20.59
CA ILE A 328 1.25 9.93 -22.05
C ILE A 328 1.72 8.61 -22.64
N ASN A 329 0.80 7.87 -23.28
CA ASN A 329 1.13 6.59 -23.90
C ASN A 329 1.80 6.82 -25.25
N LEU A 330 2.93 6.16 -25.48
CA LEU A 330 3.70 6.29 -26.72
C LEU A 330 3.54 5.01 -27.56
N PRO A 331 2.63 4.99 -28.55
CA PRO A 331 2.40 3.80 -29.35
C PRO A 331 3.60 3.51 -30.27
N ASN A 332 3.83 2.22 -30.52
CA ASN A 332 4.74 1.74 -31.56
C ASN A 332 6.21 2.20 -31.42
N ILE A 333 6.70 2.44 -30.19
CA ILE A 333 8.15 2.62 -29.96
C ILE A 333 8.88 1.37 -30.47
N VAL A 334 9.90 1.60 -31.29
CA VAL A 334 10.81 0.58 -31.80
C VAL A 334 12.24 0.90 -31.38
N LEU A 335 13.14 -0.06 -31.56
CA LEU A 335 14.56 0.15 -31.31
C LEU A 335 15.08 1.36 -32.09
N ASN A 336 15.91 2.18 -31.42
CA ASN A 336 16.46 3.44 -31.91
C ASN A 336 15.46 4.58 -32.11
N SER A 337 14.18 4.41 -31.72
CA SER A 337 13.25 5.53 -31.64
C SER A 337 13.78 6.63 -30.71
N VAL A 338 13.55 7.89 -31.09
CA VAL A 338 13.84 9.07 -30.27
C VAL A 338 12.55 9.70 -29.81
N ILE A 339 12.43 9.96 -28.51
CA ILE A 339 11.26 10.58 -27.89
C ILE A 339 11.65 12.02 -27.51
N GLU A 340 10.89 13.00 -28.01
CA GLU A 340 10.97 14.40 -27.59
C GLU A 340 9.70 14.76 -26.84
N TYR A 341 9.83 15.38 -25.67
CA TYR A 341 8.69 15.99 -25.01
C TYR A 341 9.06 17.30 -24.33
N LYS A 342 8.08 18.19 -24.23
CA LYS A 342 8.22 19.46 -23.53
C LYS A 342 6.93 19.82 -22.82
N TYR A 343 7.04 20.22 -21.57
CA TYR A 343 5.91 20.63 -20.76
C TYR A 343 6.25 21.79 -19.82
N LYS A 344 5.21 22.41 -19.27
CA LYS A 344 5.27 23.45 -18.24
C LYS A 344 4.37 23.10 -17.07
N LEU A 345 4.89 23.24 -15.87
CA LEU A 345 4.13 23.26 -14.63
C LEU A 345 4.09 24.68 -14.11
N THR A 346 2.89 25.26 -14.04
CA THR A 346 2.69 26.59 -13.44
C THR A 346 2.08 26.43 -12.07
N ASN A 347 2.80 26.80 -11.03
CA ASN A 347 2.26 26.96 -9.69
C ASN A 347 1.60 28.34 -9.55
N HIS A 348 0.29 28.36 -9.33
CA HIS A 348 -0.51 29.59 -9.26
C HIS A 348 -0.54 30.20 -7.87
N HIS A 349 -0.27 29.41 -6.83
CA HIS A 349 -0.37 29.83 -5.44
C HIS A 349 0.71 29.16 -4.58
N CYS A 350 1.46 29.97 -3.83
CA CYS A 350 2.34 29.50 -2.77
C CYS A 350 1.63 29.65 -1.42
N LEU A 351 1.80 28.68 -0.53
CA LEU A 351 1.18 28.73 0.81
C LEU A 351 1.87 29.75 1.72
N HIS A 352 3.11 30.11 1.39
CA HIS A 352 3.87 31.17 2.03
C HIS A 352 4.68 31.97 0.97
N PRO A 353 4.93 33.28 1.13
CA PRO A 353 5.63 34.08 0.11
C PRO A 353 7.05 33.61 -0.23
N ASN A 354 7.67 32.81 0.63
CA ASN A 354 8.99 32.20 0.43
C ASN A 354 8.92 30.67 0.24
N ASP A 355 7.73 30.12 0.00
CA ASP A 355 7.49 28.70 -0.31
C ASP A 355 7.81 28.41 -1.79
N PHE A 356 9.08 28.60 -2.13
CA PHE A 356 9.68 28.13 -3.37
C PHE A 356 10.95 27.37 -3.03
N GLN A 357 10.99 26.13 -3.49
CA GLN A 357 12.11 25.21 -3.36
C GLN A 357 12.20 24.37 -4.63
N PHE A 358 13.41 23.93 -4.96
CA PHE A 358 13.65 23.02 -6.06
C PHE A 358 14.86 22.14 -5.76
N GLU A 359 14.87 20.96 -6.36
CA GLU A 359 16.00 20.07 -6.41
C GLU A 359 16.12 19.51 -7.83
N VAL A 360 17.36 19.42 -8.31
CA VAL A 360 17.74 18.86 -9.60
C VAL A 360 18.86 17.87 -9.34
N ASN A 361 18.62 16.61 -9.65
CA ASN A 361 19.67 15.60 -9.71
C ASN A 361 20.39 15.72 -11.05
N ILE A 362 21.72 15.82 -11.00
CA ILE A 362 22.57 15.99 -12.19
C ILE A 362 22.84 14.65 -12.88
N GLN A 363 22.68 13.56 -12.14
CA GLN A 363 22.87 12.19 -12.60
C GLN A 363 21.57 11.40 -12.44
N ASP A 364 21.35 10.47 -13.37
CA ASP A 364 20.17 9.60 -13.44
C ASP A 364 20.59 8.14 -13.67
N ASP A 365 19.63 7.21 -13.69
CA ASP A 365 19.87 5.79 -13.98
C ASP A 365 20.32 5.52 -15.43
N ILE A 366 20.04 6.45 -16.35
CA ILE A 366 20.53 6.47 -17.74
C ILE A 366 21.52 7.61 -18.00
N PRO A 367 22.41 7.47 -19.00
CA PRO A 367 23.35 8.52 -19.40
C PRO A 367 22.65 9.78 -19.91
N ILE A 368 23.29 10.95 -19.69
CA ILE A 368 22.83 12.25 -20.19
C ILE A 368 23.97 12.96 -20.93
N ILE A 369 23.80 13.20 -22.23
CA ILE A 369 24.84 13.81 -23.09
C ILE A 369 24.93 15.31 -22.85
N ASN A 370 23.80 16.03 -22.93
CA ASN A 370 23.74 17.45 -22.65
C ASN A 370 22.62 17.73 -21.65
N GLN A 371 22.92 18.51 -20.62
CA GLN A 371 21.92 19.05 -19.73
C GLN A 371 22.18 20.52 -19.41
N LYS A 372 21.08 21.28 -19.40
CA LYS A 372 21.06 22.69 -19.08
C LYS A 372 19.95 22.95 -18.06
N HIS A 373 20.31 23.54 -16.93
CA HIS A 373 19.37 23.94 -15.89
C HIS A 373 19.45 25.45 -15.72
N GLU A 374 18.30 26.11 -15.66
CA GLU A 374 18.18 27.55 -15.52
C GLU A 374 17.21 27.92 -14.40
N ILE A 375 17.54 29.00 -13.70
CA ILE A 375 16.67 29.58 -12.67
C ILE A 375 16.67 31.07 -12.85
N THR A 376 15.49 31.64 -12.99
CA THR A 376 15.24 33.07 -13.03
C THR A 376 14.32 33.43 -11.87
N HIS A 377 14.70 34.40 -11.07
CA HIS A 377 13.82 34.95 -10.04
C HIS A 377 14.03 36.45 -9.89
N SER A 378 13.06 37.14 -9.27
CA SER A 378 13.24 38.56 -8.97
C SER A 378 14.42 38.77 -8.02
N LYS A 379 15.25 39.77 -8.31
CA LYS A 379 16.43 40.12 -7.51
C LYS A 379 16.13 40.50 -6.05
N ASP A 380 14.88 40.86 -5.75
CA ASP A 380 14.41 41.22 -4.40
C ASP A 380 14.28 39.99 -3.48
N LYS A 381 14.34 38.78 -4.05
CA LYS A 381 14.35 37.51 -3.33
C LYS A 381 15.76 36.95 -3.29
N LYS A 382 16.22 36.58 -2.09
CA LYS A 382 17.49 35.86 -1.93
C LYS A 382 17.27 34.37 -2.11
N LEU A 383 17.90 33.77 -3.11
CA LEU A 383 17.95 32.32 -3.27
C LEU A 383 19.09 31.74 -2.42
N ASN A 384 18.74 30.89 -1.44
CA ASN A 384 19.73 30.06 -0.74
C ASN A 384 19.96 28.82 -1.59
N LEU A 385 21.15 28.73 -2.18
CA LEU A 385 21.49 27.75 -3.19
C LEU A 385 22.59 26.81 -2.67
N LYS A 386 22.41 25.51 -2.82
CA LYS A 386 23.39 24.47 -2.50
C LYS A 386 23.56 23.55 -3.72
N TYR A 387 24.80 23.21 -4.03
CA TYR A 387 25.15 22.35 -5.16
C TYR A 387 26.39 21.55 -4.82
N SER A 388 26.57 20.38 -5.45
CA SER A 388 27.82 19.63 -5.35
C SER A 388 28.96 20.44 -5.98
N GLU A 389 30.15 20.45 -5.37
CA GLU A 389 31.22 21.43 -5.65
C GLU A 389 31.61 21.55 -7.14
N SER A 390 31.52 20.45 -7.90
CA SER A 390 31.82 20.40 -9.33
C SER A 390 30.81 21.14 -10.22
N TYR A 391 29.66 21.57 -9.69
CA TYR A 391 28.54 22.15 -10.44
C TYR A 391 28.19 23.57 -9.97
N ARG A 392 29.19 24.47 -10.03
CA ARG A 392 28.98 25.90 -9.75
C ARG A 392 28.14 26.56 -10.84
N PRO A 393 27.17 27.43 -10.49
CA PRO A 393 26.38 28.16 -11.48
C PRO A 393 27.19 29.23 -12.20
N ILE A 394 26.81 29.49 -13.45
CA ILE A 394 27.03 30.78 -14.09
C ILE A 394 25.91 31.71 -13.58
N TYR A 395 26.31 32.83 -12.99
CA TYR A 395 25.40 33.82 -12.40
C TYR A 395 25.45 35.13 -13.16
N SER A 396 24.28 35.74 -13.36
CA SER A 396 24.15 37.10 -13.88
C SER A 396 22.88 37.75 -13.35
N GLU A 397 22.77 39.07 -13.45
CA GLU A 397 21.60 39.84 -13.02
C GLU A 397 21.30 40.98 -14.00
N ASP A 398 20.04 41.38 -14.07
CA ASP A 398 19.61 42.62 -14.72
C ASP A 398 18.92 43.56 -13.71
N ILE A 399 18.18 44.55 -14.21
CA ILE A 399 17.50 45.53 -13.35
C ILE A 399 16.38 44.93 -12.50
N ASP A 400 15.82 43.77 -12.86
CA ASP A 400 14.65 43.17 -12.21
C ASP A 400 14.90 41.75 -11.67
N ASN A 401 15.82 40.99 -12.28
CA ASN A 401 15.96 39.55 -12.08
C ASN A 401 17.41 39.10 -11.87
N SER A 402 17.53 37.99 -11.14
CA SER A 402 18.76 37.19 -11.02
C SER A 402 18.62 35.91 -11.83
N TYR A 403 19.72 35.49 -12.47
CA TYR A 403 19.78 34.34 -13.37
C TYR A 403 20.90 33.40 -12.94
N TYR A 404 20.57 32.12 -12.80
CA TYR A 404 21.52 31.04 -12.56
C TYR A 404 21.42 30.03 -13.69
N SER A 405 22.56 29.58 -14.22
CA SER A 405 22.62 28.59 -15.27
C SER A 405 23.71 27.55 -15.02
N TRP A 406 23.40 26.29 -15.30
CA TRP A 406 24.33 25.16 -15.25
C TRP A 406 24.31 24.43 -16.57
N HIS A 407 25.48 24.16 -17.11
CA HIS A 407 25.66 23.38 -18.33
C HIS A 407 26.55 22.18 -18.00
N VAL A 408 26.01 20.98 -18.11
CA VAL A 408 26.75 19.74 -17.83
C VAL A 408 26.68 18.85 -19.05
N LYS A 409 27.79 18.16 -19.33
CA LYS A 409 27.92 17.26 -20.48
C LYS A 409 28.39 15.89 -20.05
N ASN A 410 27.93 14.87 -20.78
CA ASN A 410 28.37 13.49 -20.69
C ASN A 410 28.31 12.92 -19.26
N THR A 411 27.17 13.07 -18.60
CA THR A 411 26.92 12.45 -17.30
C THR A 411 26.72 10.96 -17.49
N LYS A 412 27.47 10.16 -16.73
CA LYS A 412 27.40 8.69 -16.75
C LYS A 412 26.15 8.20 -16.02
N PRO A 413 25.60 7.03 -16.37
CA PRO A 413 24.50 6.43 -15.62
C PRO A 413 24.92 6.07 -14.19
N LEU A 414 23.95 6.11 -13.29
CA LEU A 414 24.09 5.67 -11.91
C LEU A 414 23.73 4.19 -11.78
N LYS A 415 24.68 3.37 -11.31
CA LYS A 415 24.40 1.98 -10.95
C LYS A 415 23.95 1.90 -9.50
N ILE A 416 22.70 1.54 -9.28
CA ILE A 416 22.11 1.38 -7.94
C ILE A 416 22.63 0.08 -7.33
N GLU A 417 23.40 0.19 -6.25
CA GLU A 417 23.82 -0.98 -5.47
C GLU A 417 22.72 -1.33 -4.46
N LYS A 418 22.42 -2.63 -4.32
CA LYS A 418 21.43 -3.12 -3.36
C LYS A 418 21.75 -2.63 -1.95
N ASN A 419 20.74 -2.19 -1.19
CA ASN A 419 20.92 -1.66 0.15
C ASN A 419 21.89 -0.45 0.23
N SER A 420 21.99 0.38 -0.82
CA SER A 420 22.72 1.66 -0.74
C SER A 420 21.74 2.84 -0.56
N LYS A 421 22.20 3.91 0.09
CA LYS A 421 21.49 5.21 0.10
C LYS A 421 21.90 6.05 -1.11
N ILE A 422 21.66 5.53 -2.30
CA ILE A 422 22.21 6.10 -3.54
C ILE A 422 21.86 7.59 -3.72
N PHE A 423 20.66 8.00 -3.30
CA PHE A 423 20.20 9.38 -3.38
C PHE A 423 21.03 10.35 -2.51
N ASP A 424 21.69 9.89 -1.45
CA ASP A 424 22.58 10.72 -0.63
C ASP A 424 23.90 11.04 -1.36
N TYR A 425 24.24 10.29 -2.42
CA TYR A 425 25.46 10.45 -3.21
C TYR A 425 25.24 11.13 -4.56
N LEU A 426 23.99 11.35 -4.95
CA LEU A 426 23.68 11.98 -6.23
C LEU A 426 24.20 13.42 -6.26
N PRO A 427 24.95 13.82 -7.31
CA PRO A 427 25.28 15.21 -7.47
C PRO A 427 24.01 16.01 -7.73
N PHE A 428 23.84 17.11 -6.99
CA PHE A 428 22.59 17.84 -6.94
C PHE A 428 22.80 19.34 -7.12
N ILE A 429 21.73 20.02 -7.51
CA ILE A 429 21.52 21.45 -7.37
C ILE A 429 20.18 21.63 -6.68
N LYS A 430 20.17 22.32 -5.54
CA LYS A 430 18.93 22.60 -4.80
C LYS A 430 18.93 23.99 -4.23
N GLY A 431 17.75 24.55 -4.04
CA GLY A 431 17.65 25.88 -3.48
C GLY A 431 16.29 26.18 -2.88
N SER A 432 16.25 27.21 -2.05
CA SER A 432 15.06 27.64 -1.32
C SER A 432 15.07 29.14 -1.03
N PHE A 433 13.88 29.75 -0.97
CA PHE A 433 13.70 31.14 -0.55
C PHE A 433 13.53 31.33 0.96
N PHE A 434 13.41 30.26 1.75
CA PHE A 434 13.40 30.37 3.22
C PHE A 434 14.76 30.84 3.73
N LYS A 435 14.75 31.93 4.50
CA LYS A 435 15.96 32.60 5.01
C LYS A 435 16.53 31.89 6.22
N SER A 436 15.70 31.19 6.97
CA SER A 436 16.09 30.46 8.18
C SER A 436 15.07 29.41 8.56
N TRP A 437 15.48 28.43 9.37
CA TRP A 437 14.55 27.53 10.06
C TRP A 437 13.59 28.30 10.99
N ARG A 438 14.00 29.45 11.55
CA ARG A 438 13.09 30.28 12.35
C ARG A 438 11.90 30.79 11.54
N GLU A 439 12.12 31.14 10.28
CA GLU A 439 11.02 31.55 9.38
C GLU A 439 10.04 30.40 9.14
N VAL A 440 10.56 29.18 8.92
CA VAL A 440 9.72 27.96 8.80
C VAL A 440 8.94 27.71 10.10
N TYR A 441 9.58 27.88 11.26
CA TYR A 441 8.93 27.77 12.57
C TYR A 441 7.77 28.77 12.72
N ASP A 442 8.04 30.07 12.49
CA ASP A 442 7.05 31.12 12.69
C ASP A 442 5.84 30.95 11.76
N TRP A 443 6.05 30.39 10.57
CA TRP A 443 4.96 30.03 9.66
C TRP A 443 4.16 28.81 10.11
N LEU A 444 4.80 27.70 10.51
CA LEU A 444 4.09 26.46 10.85
C LEU A 444 3.46 26.48 12.25
N LYS A 445 4.05 27.22 13.20
CA LYS A 445 3.64 27.24 14.61
C LYS A 445 2.13 27.47 14.80
N PRO A 446 1.46 28.47 14.16
CA PRO A 446 0.03 28.71 14.39
C PRO A 446 -0.85 27.51 14.03
N TYR A 447 -0.45 26.70 13.05
CA TYR A 447 -1.21 25.54 12.59
C TYR A 447 -0.96 24.29 13.45
N TYR A 448 0.28 24.11 13.91
CA TYR A 448 0.69 22.93 14.68
C TYR A 448 0.55 23.09 16.19
N LEU A 449 0.67 24.32 16.71
CA LEU A 449 0.64 24.63 18.14
C LEU A 449 -0.45 25.66 18.53
N GLY A 450 -1.32 26.04 17.59
CA GLY A 450 -2.45 26.95 17.85
C GLY A 450 -3.74 26.24 18.24
N SER A 451 -4.87 26.80 17.82
CA SER A 451 -6.22 26.34 18.19
C SER A 451 -6.55 24.90 17.75
N ASN A 452 -5.77 24.32 16.83
CA ASN A 452 -5.92 22.93 16.42
C ASN A 452 -5.67 21.92 17.55
N LEU A 453 -4.94 22.33 18.61
CA LEU A 453 -4.68 21.51 19.78
C LEU A 453 -5.76 21.57 20.86
N GLU A 454 -6.70 22.52 20.76
CA GLU A 454 -7.70 22.72 21.80
C GLU A 454 -8.69 21.54 21.82
N LEU A 455 -8.95 21.00 23.02
CA LEU A 455 -9.90 19.91 23.21
C LEU A 455 -11.22 20.43 23.77
N SER A 456 -12.33 19.87 23.27
CA SER A 456 -13.66 20.01 23.85
C SER A 456 -13.74 19.37 25.25
N ASP A 457 -14.65 19.85 26.09
CA ASP A 457 -14.80 19.35 27.46
C ASP A 457 -15.12 17.86 27.52
N ASP A 458 -15.88 17.33 26.55
CA ASP A 458 -16.16 15.91 26.42
C ASP A 458 -14.88 15.09 26.22
N LEU A 459 -13.98 15.57 25.36
CA LEU A 459 -12.72 14.89 25.08
C LEU A 459 -11.75 14.98 26.27
N LYS A 460 -11.74 16.10 26.99
CA LYS A 460 -11.00 16.23 28.27
C LYS A 460 -11.51 15.24 29.31
N ASN A 461 -12.82 15.08 29.43
CA ASN A 461 -13.44 14.12 30.37
C ASN A 461 -13.17 12.66 29.96
N PHE A 462 -13.18 12.37 28.66
CA PHE A 462 -12.75 11.08 28.13
C PHE A 462 -11.30 10.78 28.53
N LEU A 463 -10.36 11.72 28.36
CA LEU A 463 -8.95 11.52 28.73
C LEU A 463 -8.75 11.29 30.22
N LYS A 464 -9.49 12.02 31.07
CA LYS A 464 -9.50 11.77 32.52
C LYS A 464 -9.99 10.37 32.85
N THR A 465 -10.98 9.86 32.11
CA THR A 465 -11.50 8.50 32.28
C THR A 465 -10.48 7.45 31.81
N LEU A 466 -9.90 7.65 30.62
CA LEU A 466 -8.87 6.79 30.04
C LEU A 466 -7.67 6.61 30.97
N THR A 467 -7.32 7.65 31.74
CA THR A 467 -6.13 7.67 32.60
C THR A 467 -6.43 7.68 34.11
N ARG A 468 -7.69 7.46 34.52
CA ARG A 468 -8.14 7.65 35.91
C ARG A 468 -7.33 6.88 36.94
N ASP A 469 -6.99 5.64 36.61
CA ASP A 469 -6.38 4.69 37.53
C ASP A 469 -4.84 4.63 37.35
N VAL A 470 -4.26 5.58 36.61
CA VAL A 470 -2.84 5.65 36.26
C VAL A 470 -2.21 6.96 36.75
N SER A 471 -1.17 6.85 37.57
CA SER A 471 -0.38 7.99 38.05
C SER A 471 0.90 8.21 37.25
N ASP A 472 1.48 7.14 36.70
CA ASP A 472 2.72 7.20 35.93
C ASP A 472 2.52 7.91 34.58
N GLU A 473 3.38 8.89 34.28
CA GLU A 473 3.28 9.68 33.05
C GLU A 473 3.52 8.82 31.81
N SER A 474 4.47 7.87 31.84
CA SER A 474 4.77 7.00 30.69
C SER A 474 3.59 6.11 30.35
N GLU A 475 2.91 5.57 31.37
CA GLU A 475 1.72 4.74 31.18
C GLU A 475 0.54 5.55 30.62
N LYS A 476 0.38 6.81 31.02
CA LYS A 476 -0.61 7.71 30.39
C LYS A 476 -0.32 7.93 28.91
N VAL A 477 0.96 8.12 28.54
CA VAL A 477 1.35 8.24 27.12
C VAL A 477 1.02 6.96 26.38
N ARG A 478 1.36 5.80 26.95
CA ARG A 478 1.07 4.48 26.35
C ARG A 478 -0.42 4.28 26.07
N LEU A 479 -1.28 4.61 27.04
CA LEU A 479 -2.74 4.51 26.88
C LEU A 479 -3.28 5.42 25.78
N ALA A 480 -2.81 6.68 25.72
CA ALA A 480 -3.20 7.60 24.66
C ALA A 480 -2.70 7.14 23.28
N TYR A 481 -1.44 6.70 23.19
CA TYR A 481 -0.82 6.17 21.98
C TYR A 481 -1.59 4.96 21.43
N ASN A 482 -1.83 3.94 22.26
CA ASN A 482 -2.54 2.74 21.86
C ASN A 482 -3.99 3.04 21.46
N TRP A 483 -4.68 3.90 22.21
CA TRP A 483 -6.04 4.28 21.87
C TRP A 483 -6.10 4.93 20.48
N ILE A 484 -5.18 5.83 20.15
CA ILE A 484 -5.13 6.45 18.81
C ILE A 484 -4.83 5.38 17.74
N ASN A 485 -3.82 4.53 17.94
CA ASN A 485 -3.43 3.49 16.98
C ASN A 485 -4.60 2.52 16.67
N GLU A 486 -5.39 2.17 17.69
CA GLU A 486 -6.54 1.26 17.56
C GLU A 486 -7.80 1.94 17.01
N ASN A 487 -8.04 3.22 17.31
CA ASN A 487 -9.34 3.88 17.07
C ASN A 487 -9.32 4.92 15.94
N ILE A 488 -8.16 5.34 15.44
CA ILE A 488 -8.04 6.33 14.37
C ILE A 488 -7.50 5.67 13.11
N ARG A 489 -8.32 5.61 12.06
CA ARG A 489 -7.90 5.07 10.76
C ARG A 489 -6.97 6.03 10.04
N TYR A 490 -5.86 5.51 9.52
CA TYR A 490 -5.01 6.27 8.61
C TYR A 490 -5.74 6.51 7.28
N ILE A 491 -6.00 7.77 6.96
CA ILE A 491 -6.54 8.21 5.66
C ILE A 491 -5.80 9.49 5.28
N ALA A 492 -4.96 9.40 4.25
CA ALA A 492 -4.22 10.56 3.74
C ALA A 492 -5.17 11.47 2.94
N ILE A 493 -5.54 12.61 3.51
CA ILE A 493 -6.32 13.67 2.85
C ILE A 493 -5.41 14.86 2.58
N GLU A 494 -4.76 14.84 1.42
CA GLU A 494 -3.70 15.80 1.05
C GLU A 494 -4.20 16.78 -0.01
N ILE A 495 -5.43 17.28 0.15
CA ILE A 495 -6.04 18.23 -0.78
C ILE A 495 -5.70 19.66 -0.35
N GLY A 496 -5.06 20.41 -1.25
CA GLY A 496 -4.69 21.80 -1.02
C GLY A 496 -3.86 21.95 0.26
N GLN A 497 -4.34 22.78 1.16
CA GLN A 497 -3.65 23.07 2.42
C GLN A 497 -3.56 21.86 3.38
N GLY A 498 -4.43 20.85 3.23
CA GLY A 498 -4.40 19.62 4.03
C GLY A 498 -3.13 18.79 3.84
N GLY A 499 -2.42 18.97 2.72
CA GLY A 499 -1.09 18.35 2.53
C GLY A 499 -0.04 18.87 3.51
N VAL A 500 -0.20 20.10 4.02
CA VAL A 500 0.80 20.78 4.87
C VAL A 500 0.32 20.97 6.31
N TYR A 501 -0.97 21.28 6.51
CA TYR A 501 -1.48 21.61 7.84
C TYR A 501 -2.34 20.48 8.43
N PRO A 502 -2.19 20.18 9.73
CA PRO A 502 -3.06 19.26 10.44
C PRO A 502 -4.46 19.87 10.64
N ARG A 503 -5.45 19.00 10.78
CA ARG A 503 -6.82 19.35 11.17
C ARG A 503 -6.96 19.50 12.68
N ASN A 504 -8.11 20.00 13.13
CA ASN A 504 -8.40 20.18 14.54
C ASN A 504 -8.54 18.83 15.27
N ALA A 505 -7.96 18.70 16.46
CA ALA A 505 -7.99 17.47 17.25
C ALA A 505 -9.41 16.93 17.53
N ASN A 506 -10.40 17.81 17.75
CA ASN A 506 -11.79 17.38 17.94
C ASN A 506 -12.39 16.79 16.67
N GLU A 507 -12.06 17.35 15.51
CA GLU A 507 -12.51 16.83 14.22
C GLU A 507 -11.93 15.44 13.98
N ILE A 508 -10.63 15.28 14.18
CA ILE A 508 -9.92 14.00 14.00
C ILE A 508 -10.50 12.93 14.94
N TYR A 509 -10.71 13.28 16.22
CA TYR A 509 -11.39 12.43 17.17
C TYR A 509 -12.78 12.05 16.64
N ASN A 510 -13.67 13.00 16.40
CA ASN A 510 -15.06 12.71 16.00
C ASN A 510 -15.17 11.88 14.72
N ASN A 511 -14.32 12.16 13.73
CA ASN A 511 -14.34 11.49 12.44
C ASN A 511 -13.65 10.11 12.45
N ARG A 512 -12.83 9.83 13.47
CA ARG A 512 -12.06 8.56 13.62
C ARG A 512 -11.11 8.27 12.46
N PHE A 513 -10.61 9.31 11.77
CA PHE A 513 -9.57 9.17 10.75
C PHE A 513 -8.65 10.39 10.65
N GLY A 514 -7.39 10.15 10.27
CA GLY A 514 -6.32 11.15 10.20
C GLY A 514 -5.15 10.71 9.34
N ASP A 515 -4.47 11.66 8.69
CA ASP A 515 -3.15 11.44 8.10
C ASP A 515 -2.04 11.51 9.16
N CYS A 516 -0.77 11.59 8.74
CA CYS A 516 0.34 11.58 9.68
C CYS A 516 0.39 12.80 10.62
N LYS A 517 0.05 13.97 10.09
CA LYS A 517 0.05 15.23 10.85
C LYS A 517 -1.13 15.25 11.80
N ASP A 518 -2.29 14.80 11.35
CA ASP A 518 -3.51 14.71 12.14
C ASP A 518 -3.33 13.83 13.38
N GLN A 519 -2.87 12.59 13.20
CA GLN A 519 -2.73 11.66 14.33
C GLN A 519 -1.66 12.12 15.33
N SER A 520 -0.56 12.69 14.83
CA SER A 520 0.47 13.29 15.69
C SER A 520 -0.07 14.47 16.48
N ILE A 521 -0.84 15.37 15.86
CA ILE A 521 -1.49 16.49 16.56
C ILE A 521 -2.52 16.02 17.58
N LEU A 522 -3.29 14.98 17.27
CA LEU A 522 -4.22 14.39 18.24
C LEU A 522 -3.49 13.86 19.47
N LEU A 523 -2.37 13.14 19.27
CA LEU A 523 -1.54 12.67 20.38
C LEU A 523 -0.96 13.85 21.18
N VAL A 524 -0.39 14.87 20.51
CA VAL A 524 0.12 16.08 21.17
C VAL A 524 -0.97 16.74 22.02
N SER A 525 -2.19 16.85 21.50
CA SER A 525 -3.33 17.45 22.21
C SER A 525 -3.72 16.64 23.44
N PHE A 526 -3.79 15.32 23.32
CA PHE A 526 -4.09 14.41 24.43
C PHE A 526 -3.06 14.53 25.55
N LEU A 527 -1.78 14.50 25.20
CA LEU A 527 -0.69 14.56 26.18
C LEU A 527 -0.64 15.91 26.88
N ARG A 528 -0.84 17.01 26.16
CA ARG A 528 -0.87 18.36 26.74
C ARG A 528 -2.02 18.53 27.74
N GLU A 529 -3.21 18.04 27.43
CA GLU A 529 -4.34 18.04 28.37
C GLU A 529 -4.04 17.22 29.64
N LEU A 530 -3.28 16.14 29.51
CA LEU A 530 -2.81 15.32 30.64
C LEU A 530 -1.64 15.94 31.41
N GLY A 531 -1.21 17.15 31.06
CA GLY A 531 -0.09 17.86 31.70
C GLY A 531 1.30 17.40 31.24
N ILE A 532 1.37 16.63 30.15
CA ILE A 532 2.61 16.07 29.59
C ILE A 532 3.09 16.95 28.43
N LYS A 533 4.38 17.29 28.42
CA LYS A 533 4.97 18.09 27.34
C LYS A 533 5.14 17.23 26.09
N ALA A 534 4.45 17.61 25.02
CA ALA A 534 4.52 16.93 23.73
C ALA A 534 4.55 17.95 22.58
N TYR A 535 5.22 17.56 21.49
CA TYR A 535 5.53 18.42 20.36
C TYR A 535 5.44 17.65 19.04
N PRO A 536 4.88 18.25 17.97
CA PRO A 536 4.93 17.65 16.65
C PRO A 536 6.35 17.72 16.06
N VAL A 537 6.69 16.72 15.26
CA VAL A 537 8.01 16.50 14.68
C VAL A 537 7.85 16.22 13.20
N LEU A 538 8.46 17.04 12.34
CA LEU A 538 8.51 16.80 10.90
C LEU A 538 9.80 16.05 10.56
N ILE A 539 9.71 15.02 9.74
CA ILE A 539 10.80 14.08 9.46
C ILE A 539 10.72 13.53 8.04
N ASN A 540 11.88 13.15 7.49
CA ASN A 540 11.95 12.36 6.25
C ASN A 540 12.17 10.89 6.56
N THR A 541 11.25 10.04 6.12
CA THR A 541 11.32 8.60 6.30
C THR A 541 12.36 7.98 5.35
N SER A 542 13.17 7.04 5.85
CA SER A 542 14.00 6.19 4.99
C SER A 542 13.10 5.37 4.05
N PRO A 543 13.51 5.12 2.78
CA PRO A 543 14.82 5.38 2.18
C PRO A 543 14.97 6.76 1.51
N ARG A 544 14.08 7.74 1.76
CA ARG A 544 14.28 9.09 1.22
C ARG A 544 15.54 9.73 1.82
N VAL A 545 16.08 10.73 1.12
CA VAL A 545 17.24 11.51 1.58
C VAL A 545 16.96 12.14 2.95
N ASP A 546 17.96 12.14 3.83
CA ASP A 546 17.83 12.77 5.16
C ASP A 546 17.62 14.29 5.06
N MET A 547 17.02 14.87 6.08
CA MET A 547 16.79 16.31 6.13
C MET A 547 18.12 17.07 6.05
N ASP A 548 18.23 17.98 5.07
CA ASP A 548 19.37 18.88 4.97
C ASP A 548 19.25 20.00 6.01
N THR A 549 19.96 19.86 7.13
CA THR A 549 19.92 20.84 8.21
C THR A 549 20.47 22.22 7.82
N THR A 550 21.19 22.33 6.71
CA THR A 550 21.82 23.57 6.22
C THR A 550 21.00 24.32 5.18
N LEU A 551 20.00 23.68 4.56
CA LEU A 551 19.09 24.30 3.61
C LEU A 551 17.68 24.34 4.19
N HIS A 552 17.17 25.54 4.44
CA HIS A 552 15.85 25.73 5.02
C HIS A 552 14.77 25.43 3.97
N ASN A 553 13.95 24.39 4.15
CA ASN A 553 12.94 23.98 3.19
C ASN A 553 11.77 23.26 3.89
N LEU A 554 10.75 22.85 3.13
CA LEU A 554 9.60 22.08 3.61
C LEU A 554 9.57 20.65 3.07
N GLU A 555 10.72 20.09 2.71
CA GLU A 555 10.79 18.75 2.13
C GLU A 555 10.70 17.69 3.24
N PHE A 556 9.56 17.67 3.97
CA PHE A 556 9.22 16.68 4.98
C PHE A 556 8.24 15.65 4.42
N THR A 557 8.39 14.39 4.81
CA THR A 557 7.60 13.29 4.24
C THR A 557 6.68 12.64 5.25
N HIS A 558 6.86 12.95 6.54
CA HIS A 558 6.12 12.36 7.64
C HIS A 558 6.06 13.29 8.85
N CYS A 559 5.14 13.00 9.76
CA CYS A 559 4.98 13.72 11.02
C CYS A 559 4.80 12.75 12.19
N ILE A 560 5.64 12.88 13.21
CA ILE A 560 5.63 12.07 14.44
C ILE A 560 5.52 12.99 15.68
N THR A 561 5.58 12.42 16.89
CA THR A 561 5.49 13.18 18.16
C THR A 561 6.76 13.02 18.98
N TYR A 562 7.26 14.12 19.56
CA TYR A 562 8.30 14.13 20.58
C TYR A 562 7.68 14.38 21.95
N VAL A 563 7.97 13.51 22.92
CA VAL A 563 7.43 13.54 24.28
C VAL A 563 8.55 13.80 25.28
N GLU A 564 8.35 14.76 26.19
CA GLU A 564 9.26 15.07 27.28
C GLU A 564 8.64 14.67 28.63
N LEU A 565 9.21 13.65 29.27
CA LEU A 565 8.90 13.28 30.66
C LEU A 565 10.04 13.70 31.58
N LYS A 566 9.81 13.71 32.90
CA LYS A 566 10.80 14.18 33.89
C LYS A 566 12.19 13.53 33.75
N ASN A 567 12.24 12.24 33.41
CA ASN A 567 13.49 11.45 33.39
C ASN A 567 13.79 10.81 32.03
N LYS A 568 12.93 10.99 31.02
CA LYS A 568 13.07 10.34 29.72
C LYS A 568 12.33 11.13 28.64
N ASN A 569 13.02 11.38 27.54
CA ASN A 569 12.38 11.91 26.33
C ASN A 569 12.45 10.85 25.24
N PHE A 570 11.42 10.78 24.40
CA PHE A 570 11.35 9.79 23.33
C PHE A 570 10.45 10.28 22.20
N PHE A 571 10.52 9.57 21.08
CA PHE A 571 9.69 9.81 19.90
C PHE A 571 8.60 8.74 19.79
N CYS A 572 7.44 9.12 19.27
CA CYS A 572 6.32 8.22 19.00
C CYS A 572 5.81 8.42 17.59
N ASP A 573 5.68 7.33 16.84
CA ASP A 573 4.90 7.30 15.60
C ASP A 573 3.63 6.47 15.82
N VAL A 574 2.48 7.14 15.89
CA VAL A 574 1.17 6.50 16.10
C VAL A 574 0.60 5.83 14.85
N ILE A 575 1.19 6.09 13.67
CA ILE A 575 0.69 5.62 12.37
C ILE A 575 1.20 4.22 12.06
N ALA A 576 2.39 3.89 12.56
CA ALA A 576 3.00 2.59 12.40
C ALA A 576 2.19 1.52 13.16
N LYS A 577 1.18 0.95 12.50
CA LYS A 577 0.34 -0.11 13.08
C LYS A 577 1.19 -1.26 13.59
N GLN A 578 0.76 -1.85 14.70
CA GLN A 578 1.43 -2.96 15.38
C GLN A 578 2.84 -2.64 15.92
N THR A 579 3.28 -1.38 15.84
CA THR A 579 4.54 -0.91 16.46
C THR A 579 4.31 -0.69 17.96
N PRO A 580 5.04 -1.42 18.83
CA PRO A 580 4.92 -1.26 20.28
C PRO A 580 5.18 0.18 20.75
N PHE A 581 4.54 0.58 21.84
CA PHE A 581 4.89 1.82 22.52
C PHE A 581 6.38 1.85 22.88
N ASN A 582 7.00 3.02 22.75
CA ASN A 582 8.43 3.25 23.02
C ASN A 582 9.38 2.45 22.10
N TYR A 583 8.91 1.95 20.96
CA TYR A 583 9.72 1.52 19.83
C TYR A 583 9.44 2.45 18.64
N LEU A 584 10.48 2.99 18.02
CA LEU A 584 10.35 3.86 16.84
C LEU A 584 10.47 3.00 15.58
N HIS A 585 9.55 3.15 14.62
CA HIS A 585 9.59 2.38 13.37
C HIS A 585 10.93 2.60 12.64
N PRO A 586 11.57 1.58 12.03
CA PRO A 586 12.91 1.70 11.44
C PRO A 586 13.07 2.85 10.45
N VAL A 587 12.04 3.14 9.66
CA VAL A 587 12.06 4.23 8.67
C VAL A 587 12.25 5.62 9.30
N ASP A 588 11.92 5.80 10.58
CA ASP A 588 12.08 7.04 11.33
C ASP A 588 13.35 7.08 12.19
N GLN A 589 14.11 5.99 12.27
CA GLN A 589 15.31 5.90 13.11
C GLN A 589 16.52 6.56 12.46
N ASN A 590 17.39 7.16 13.28
CA ASN A 590 18.68 7.71 12.85
C ASN A 590 18.55 8.84 11.79
N ARG A 591 17.48 9.65 11.88
CA ARG A 591 17.12 10.73 10.93
C ARG A 591 17.16 12.10 11.58
N TYR A 592 17.57 13.11 10.83
CA TYR A 592 17.33 14.49 11.27
C TYR A 592 15.84 14.81 11.21
N CYS A 593 15.36 15.52 12.23
CA CYS A 593 13.96 15.88 12.38
C CYS A 593 13.82 17.31 12.92
N TYR A 594 12.69 17.92 12.60
CA TYR A 594 12.34 19.28 12.94
C TYR A 594 11.21 19.31 13.98
N VAL A 595 11.56 19.58 15.24
CA VAL A 595 10.63 19.62 16.38
C VAL A 595 10.10 21.04 16.55
N ILE A 596 8.78 21.21 16.47
CA ILE A 596 8.11 22.51 16.66
C ILE A 596 7.75 22.66 18.15
N LYS A 597 8.47 23.52 18.89
CA LYS A 597 8.24 23.77 20.32
C LYS A 597 7.47 25.05 20.60
N ASP A 598 7.07 25.27 21.86
CA ASP A 598 6.21 26.39 22.26
C ASP A 598 6.81 27.78 21.93
N GLU A 599 8.13 27.95 22.06
CA GLU A 599 8.81 29.24 21.86
C GLU A 599 9.87 29.22 20.75
N ASN A 600 10.30 28.03 20.31
CA ASN A 600 11.33 27.82 19.31
C ASN A 600 11.15 26.50 18.55
N TYR A 601 12.11 26.17 17.69
CA TYR A 601 12.23 24.85 17.07
C TYR A 601 13.52 24.17 17.57
N LYS A 602 13.60 22.85 17.40
CA LYS A 602 14.86 22.10 17.52
C LYS A 602 15.05 21.22 16.31
N ILE A 603 16.28 21.18 15.80
CA ILE A 603 16.71 20.13 14.89
C ILE A 603 17.40 19.08 15.73
N MET A 604 16.90 17.85 15.66
CA MET A 604 17.39 16.72 16.46
C MET A 604 17.57 15.51 15.56
N ARG A 605 18.35 14.53 16.02
CA ARG A 605 18.44 13.23 15.37
C ARG A 605 17.65 12.21 16.17
N THR A 606 16.76 11.46 15.52
CA THR A 606 16.03 10.36 16.15
C THR A 606 16.99 9.24 16.54
N PRO A 607 16.72 8.51 17.64
CA PRO A 607 17.58 7.42 18.07
C PRO A 607 17.55 6.27 17.06
N ILE A 608 18.59 5.44 17.11
CA ILE A 608 18.61 4.12 16.52
C ILE A 608 18.39 3.09 17.63
N SER A 609 17.64 2.03 17.34
CA SER A 609 17.42 0.95 18.30
C SER A 609 18.71 0.16 18.56
N GLU A 610 18.89 -0.26 19.81
CA GLU A 610 19.92 -1.24 20.16
C GLU A 610 19.56 -2.62 19.61
N PRO A 611 20.53 -3.49 19.26
CA PRO A 611 20.25 -4.79 18.67
C PRO A 611 19.25 -5.65 19.46
N VAL A 612 19.30 -5.59 20.79
CA VAL A 612 18.41 -6.35 21.68
C VAL A 612 16.93 -5.93 21.58
N GLU A 613 16.67 -4.68 21.18
CA GLU A 613 15.29 -4.21 20.95
C GLU A 613 14.70 -4.84 19.68
N ASN A 614 15.55 -5.28 18.75
CA ASN A 614 15.21 -6.00 17.52
C ASN A 614 15.47 -7.51 17.61
N LEU A 615 15.37 -8.08 18.82
CA LEU A 615 15.65 -9.49 19.07
C LEU A 615 14.67 -10.42 18.32
N GLU A 616 15.24 -11.40 17.61
CA GLU A 616 14.58 -12.63 17.19
C GLU A 616 15.11 -13.77 18.09
N LEU A 617 14.27 -14.23 19.02
CA LEU A 617 14.62 -15.34 19.91
C LEU A 617 13.95 -16.62 19.42
N LYS A 618 14.75 -17.66 19.20
CA LYS A 618 14.27 -19.00 18.84
C LYS A 618 14.68 -19.98 19.93
N GLU A 619 13.71 -20.63 20.54
CA GLU A 619 13.94 -21.71 21.50
C GLU A 619 13.48 -23.01 20.86
N MET A 620 14.41 -23.97 20.71
CA MET A 620 14.12 -25.24 20.05
C MET A 620 14.50 -26.42 20.92
N LYS A 621 13.62 -27.42 20.94
CA LYS A 621 13.93 -28.76 21.44
C LYS A 621 13.79 -29.75 20.30
N ILE A 622 14.89 -30.41 19.96
CA ILE A 622 14.96 -31.39 18.89
C ILE A 622 15.13 -32.77 19.53
N GLN A 623 14.14 -33.64 19.36
CA GLN A 623 14.22 -35.03 19.74
C GLN A 623 14.54 -35.87 18.50
N MET A 624 15.73 -36.47 18.48
CA MET A 624 16.12 -37.42 17.45
C MET A 624 15.63 -38.83 17.82
N LEU A 625 14.87 -39.45 16.92
CA LEU A 625 14.33 -40.79 17.09
C LEU A 625 15.34 -41.86 16.62
N LYS A 626 15.14 -43.12 17.03
CA LYS A 626 16.06 -44.23 16.73
C LYS A 626 16.25 -44.50 15.24
N ASN A 627 15.22 -44.22 14.44
CA ASN A 627 15.22 -44.40 13.00
C ASN A 627 15.84 -43.20 12.25
N GLY A 628 16.20 -42.12 12.93
CA GLY A 628 16.75 -40.90 12.33
C GLY A 628 15.71 -39.81 12.01
N ASP A 629 14.43 -40.02 12.33
CA ASP A 629 13.41 -38.97 12.25
C ASP A 629 13.55 -37.99 13.41
N LEU A 630 12.99 -36.79 13.26
CA LEU A 630 13.03 -35.74 14.28
C LEU A 630 11.63 -35.32 14.69
N ARG A 631 11.45 -35.05 15.98
CA ARG A 631 10.35 -34.24 16.51
C ARG A 631 10.93 -32.93 17.03
N VAL A 632 10.33 -31.82 16.62
CA VAL A 632 10.81 -30.48 16.97
C VAL A 632 9.70 -29.71 17.65
N GLU A 633 10.00 -29.17 18.83
CA GLU A 633 9.24 -28.10 19.46
C GLU A 633 10.02 -26.80 19.26
N LYS A 634 9.39 -25.76 18.70
CA LYS A 634 10.00 -24.46 18.40
C LYS A 634 9.11 -23.34 18.90
N ASN A 635 9.67 -22.44 19.72
CA ASN A 635 9.04 -21.19 20.11
C ASN A 635 9.83 -20.04 19.50
N ASN A 636 9.17 -19.22 18.70
CA ASN A 636 9.74 -18.00 18.14
C ASN A 636 9.14 -16.78 18.85
N TYR A 637 10.01 -15.91 19.36
CA TYR A 637 9.63 -14.62 19.93
C TYR A 637 10.23 -13.53 19.06
N SER A 638 9.41 -12.56 18.68
CA SER A 638 9.86 -11.42 17.90
C SER A 638 9.70 -10.13 18.69
N PHE A 639 10.71 -9.27 18.61
CA PHE A 639 10.74 -7.94 19.20
C PHE A 639 11.06 -6.89 18.11
N GLY A 640 10.81 -5.61 18.42
CA GLY A 640 11.12 -4.49 17.53
C GLY A 640 10.50 -4.66 16.13
N GLU A 641 11.32 -4.46 15.09
CA GLU A 641 10.85 -4.54 13.71
C GLU A 641 10.25 -5.90 13.35
N ASN A 642 10.90 -6.99 13.77
CA ASN A 642 10.41 -8.34 13.49
C ASN A 642 9.04 -8.60 14.12
N ASN A 643 8.75 -8.00 15.28
CA ASN A 643 7.43 -8.09 15.90
C ASN A 643 6.37 -7.37 15.07
N THR A 644 6.65 -6.13 14.66
CA THR A 644 5.75 -5.33 13.83
C THR A 644 5.47 -6.02 12.51
N ALA A 645 6.51 -6.48 11.81
CA ALA A 645 6.40 -7.19 10.55
C ALA A 645 5.57 -8.48 10.67
N ASN A 646 5.86 -9.33 11.67
CA ASN A 646 5.13 -10.58 11.88
C ASN A 646 3.65 -10.35 12.25
N LYS A 647 3.35 -9.36 13.10
CA LYS A 647 1.95 -9.03 13.42
C LYS A 647 1.19 -8.55 12.19
N ASN A 648 1.76 -7.61 11.44
CA ASN A 648 1.15 -7.12 10.20
C ASN A 648 0.94 -8.23 9.17
N TYR A 649 1.85 -9.21 9.12
CA TYR A 649 1.72 -10.35 8.21
C TYR A 649 0.60 -11.34 8.61
N PHE A 650 0.42 -11.59 9.91
CA PHE A 650 -0.53 -12.61 10.40
C PHE A 650 -1.92 -12.08 10.79
N ILE A 651 -2.08 -10.77 11.08
CA ILE A 651 -3.30 -10.24 11.71
C ILE A 651 -4.57 -10.42 10.86
N ASP A 652 -4.45 -10.33 9.54
CA ASP A 652 -5.59 -10.44 8.61
C ASP A 652 -5.77 -11.86 8.05
N LYS A 653 -4.97 -12.85 8.51
CA LYS A 653 -5.02 -14.23 8.01
C LYS A 653 -5.94 -15.11 8.87
N SER A 654 -6.68 -15.99 8.21
CA SER A 654 -7.42 -17.07 8.86
C SER A 654 -6.48 -18.11 9.46
N LYS A 655 -7.00 -18.95 10.36
CA LYS A 655 -6.21 -20.04 10.97
C LYS A 655 -5.68 -21.04 9.94
N ASP A 656 -6.41 -21.28 8.85
CA ASP A 656 -5.96 -22.23 7.84
C ASP A 656 -4.84 -21.63 6.98
N GLU A 657 -4.95 -20.36 6.59
CA GLU A 657 -3.87 -19.65 5.89
C GLU A 657 -2.59 -19.56 6.72
N ILE A 658 -2.71 -19.27 8.03
CA ILE A 658 -1.55 -19.26 8.95
C ILE A 658 -0.89 -20.65 9.00
N LYS A 659 -1.70 -21.71 9.08
CA LYS A 659 -1.21 -23.09 9.09
C LYS A 659 -0.44 -23.41 7.81
N GLU A 660 -0.97 -23.01 6.65
CA GLU A 660 -0.34 -23.22 5.34
C GLU A 660 0.99 -22.49 5.21
N VAL A 661 1.08 -21.24 5.66
CA VAL A 661 2.34 -20.48 5.69
C VAL A 661 3.38 -21.20 6.56
N ILE A 662 3.03 -21.54 7.81
CA ILE A 662 3.98 -22.18 8.73
C ILE A 662 4.42 -23.54 8.18
N GLN A 663 3.49 -24.33 7.61
CA GLN A 663 3.80 -25.59 6.94
C GLN A 663 4.74 -25.39 5.75
N TYR A 664 4.49 -24.37 4.92
CA TYR A 664 5.34 -24.03 3.79
C TYR A 664 6.76 -23.68 4.25
N ASP A 665 6.91 -22.80 5.23
CA ASP A 665 8.22 -22.39 5.77
C ASP A 665 9.00 -23.59 6.32
N ILE A 666 8.33 -24.48 7.06
CA ILE A 666 8.96 -25.71 7.57
C ILE A 666 9.40 -26.61 6.42
N SER A 667 8.52 -26.86 5.43
CA SER A 667 8.81 -27.73 4.30
C SER A 667 9.88 -27.17 3.37
N TYR A 668 9.99 -25.84 3.25
CA TYR A 668 11.02 -25.17 2.46
C TYR A 668 12.42 -25.49 2.97
N PHE A 669 12.62 -25.48 4.30
CA PHE A 669 13.92 -25.82 4.91
C PHE A 669 14.10 -27.31 5.17
N CYS A 670 13.01 -28.06 5.32
CA CYS A 670 13.01 -29.48 5.68
C CYS A 670 12.02 -30.24 4.78
N PRO A 671 12.45 -30.68 3.58
CA PRO A 671 11.57 -31.37 2.64
C PRO A 671 10.87 -32.59 3.26
N GLY A 672 9.55 -32.67 3.11
CA GLY A 672 8.72 -33.73 3.66
C GLY A 672 8.35 -33.57 5.15
N ALA A 673 8.80 -32.51 5.82
CA ALA A 673 8.39 -32.21 7.18
C ALA A 673 6.91 -31.79 7.26
N THR A 674 6.24 -32.18 8.35
CA THR A 674 4.81 -31.94 8.58
C THR A 674 4.59 -31.21 9.90
N LEU A 675 3.80 -30.14 9.85
CA LEU A 675 3.36 -29.38 11.02
C LEU A 675 2.30 -30.18 11.79
N ASP A 676 2.58 -30.51 13.04
CA ASP A 676 1.65 -31.23 13.92
C ASP A 676 0.70 -30.24 14.62
N LYS A 677 1.26 -29.18 15.20
CA LYS A 677 0.51 -28.17 15.97
C LYS A 677 1.18 -26.81 15.85
N TYR A 678 0.39 -25.74 15.84
CA TYR A 678 0.88 -24.38 16.06
C TYR A 678 -0.05 -23.59 17.00
N GLU A 679 0.49 -22.54 17.61
CA GLU A 679 -0.24 -21.56 18.41
C GLU A 679 0.43 -20.18 18.28
N ILE A 680 -0.36 -19.13 18.06
CA ILE A 680 0.12 -17.75 18.05
C ILE A 680 -0.47 -17.00 19.25
N GLN A 681 0.38 -16.35 20.02
CA GLN A 681 0.01 -15.52 21.16
C GLN A 681 0.33 -14.05 20.89
N ASN A 682 -0.41 -13.14 21.55
CA ASN A 682 -0.23 -11.68 21.49
C ASN A 682 -0.38 -11.04 20.09
N LEU A 683 -0.97 -11.73 19.11
CA LEU A 683 -1.16 -11.20 17.74
C LEU A 683 -1.88 -9.84 17.73
N ASN A 684 -2.93 -9.70 18.54
CA ASN A 684 -3.75 -8.49 18.63
C ASN A 684 -3.37 -7.57 19.82
N ILE A 685 -2.23 -7.80 20.47
CA ILE A 685 -1.79 -7.00 21.63
C ILE A 685 -0.53 -6.25 21.25
N ILE A 686 -0.64 -4.98 20.83
CA ILE A 686 0.45 -4.16 20.25
C ILE A 686 1.74 -4.20 21.09
N ASP A 687 1.64 -3.97 22.40
CA ASP A 687 2.80 -3.82 23.30
C ASP A 687 3.45 -5.13 23.76
N LYS A 688 2.92 -6.29 23.36
CA LYS A 688 3.51 -7.59 23.71
C LYS A 688 4.18 -8.23 22.50
N PRO A 689 5.35 -8.87 22.67
CA PRO A 689 5.97 -9.60 21.57
C PRO A 689 5.04 -10.74 21.10
N ILE A 690 4.92 -10.90 19.79
CA ILE A 690 4.28 -12.06 19.19
C ILE A 690 5.09 -13.32 19.53
N ILE A 691 4.38 -14.40 19.86
CA ILE A 691 4.97 -15.70 20.16
C ILE A 691 4.33 -16.72 19.22
N ILE A 692 5.15 -17.44 18.47
CA ILE A 692 4.72 -18.51 17.56
C ILE A 692 5.31 -19.82 18.07
N ASN A 693 4.44 -20.67 18.61
CA ASN A 693 4.78 -22.00 19.10
C ASN A 693 4.43 -23.03 18.03
N GLU A 694 5.35 -23.91 17.70
CA GLU A 694 5.20 -24.90 16.64
C GLU A 694 5.72 -26.27 17.13
N THR A 695 5.00 -27.32 16.76
CA THR A 695 5.46 -28.70 16.88
C THR A 695 5.36 -29.35 15.52
N PHE A 696 6.45 -29.95 15.06
CA PHE A 696 6.50 -30.57 13.75
C PHE A 696 7.41 -31.79 13.71
N PHE A 697 7.14 -32.65 12.73
CA PHE A 697 7.85 -33.88 12.47
C PHE A 697 8.68 -33.75 11.19
N ILE A 698 9.93 -34.21 11.23
CA ILE A 698 10.80 -34.27 10.06
C ILE A 698 11.17 -35.73 9.79
N PRO A 699 10.71 -36.33 8.69
CA PRO A 699 11.16 -37.66 8.28
C PRO A 699 12.61 -37.60 7.79
N ASN A 700 13.40 -38.64 8.10
CA ASN A 700 14.79 -38.76 7.66
C ASN A 700 15.68 -37.55 8.00
N GLY A 701 15.42 -36.88 9.13
CA GLY A 701 16.19 -35.69 9.54
C GLY A 701 17.68 -35.97 9.85
N VAL A 702 18.06 -37.23 9.92
CA VAL A 702 19.45 -37.69 9.93
C VAL A 702 19.71 -38.57 8.71
N ILE A 703 20.72 -38.20 7.92
CA ILE A 703 21.02 -38.86 6.64
C ILE A 703 22.23 -39.78 6.79
N LYS A 704 22.11 -41.04 6.39
CA LYS A 704 23.24 -41.97 6.37
C LYS A 704 24.22 -41.55 5.27
N ILE A 705 25.50 -41.47 5.61
CA ILE A 705 26.62 -41.18 4.69
C ILE A 705 27.58 -42.38 4.62
N SER A 706 28.59 -42.30 3.75
CA SER A 706 29.60 -43.35 3.60
C SER A 706 30.40 -43.59 4.89
N GLY A 707 31.01 -44.78 5.01
CA GLY A 707 31.81 -45.13 6.19
C GLY A 707 31.02 -45.41 7.47
N GLY A 708 29.72 -45.70 7.37
CA GLY A 708 28.88 -46.03 8.54
C GLY A 708 28.54 -44.83 9.42
N LYS A 709 28.70 -43.61 8.90
CA LYS A 709 28.41 -42.36 9.60
C LYS A 709 27.06 -41.80 9.19
N TRP A 710 26.57 -40.85 9.97
CA TRP A 710 25.29 -40.19 9.81
C TRP A 710 25.48 -38.68 9.94
N LEU A 711 24.84 -37.92 9.07
CA LEU A 711 24.89 -36.47 9.01
C LEU A 711 23.61 -35.91 9.59
N PHE A 712 23.74 -35.05 10.60
CA PHE A 712 22.64 -34.34 11.23
C PHE A 712 22.85 -32.83 11.09
N LYS A 713 21.97 -32.17 10.34
CA LYS A 713 21.93 -30.72 10.19
C LYS A 713 20.85 -30.16 11.10
N ILE A 714 21.14 -29.03 11.74
CA ILE A 714 20.15 -28.37 12.60
C ILE A 714 19.01 -27.83 11.71
N PRO A 715 17.76 -28.28 11.91
CA PRO A 715 16.63 -27.86 11.08
C PRO A 715 16.27 -26.39 11.32
N THR A 716 15.75 -25.71 10.31
CA THR A 716 15.16 -24.34 10.40
C THR A 716 16.09 -23.25 10.98
N VAL A 717 17.41 -23.47 10.92
CA VAL A 717 18.44 -22.46 11.21
C VAL A 717 19.05 -22.01 9.89
N TYR A 718 18.66 -20.81 9.46
CA TYR A 718 19.11 -20.21 8.21
C TYR A 718 19.17 -18.69 8.36
N PHE A 719 20.29 -18.10 7.97
CA PHE A 719 20.45 -16.65 7.78
C PHE A 719 20.66 -16.39 6.29
N SER A 720 19.90 -15.46 5.72
CA SER A 720 20.21 -14.87 4.42
C SER A 720 21.09 -13.64 4.64
N PHE A 721 22.09 -13.49 3.78
CA PHE A 721 22.99 -12.34 3.72
C PHE A 721 23.15 -11.86 2.28
N ASP A 722 22.03 -11.75 1.56
CA ASP A 722 22.02 -11.39 0.14
C ASP A 722 22.47 -9.94 -0.11
N GLU A 723 22.77 -9.16 0.92
CA GLU A 723 23.39 -7.83 0.86
C GLU A 723 24.92 -7.84 0.62
N VAL A 724 25.59 -8.98 0.83
CA VAL A 724 27.04 -9.15 0.68
C VAL A 724 27.42 -9.99 -0.55
N ASP A 725 26.53 -10.03 -1.54
CA ASP A 725 26.70 -10.77 -2.79
C ASP A 725 27.74 -10.12 -3.74
N MET A 726 27.90 -8.80 -3.66
CA MET A 726 28.89 -8.05 -4.43
C MET A 726 30.32 -8.30 -3.95
N THR A 727 31.29 -8.33 -4.87
CA THR A 727 32.72 -8.44 -4.52
C THR A 727 33.28 -7.13 -3.98
N GLU A 728 32.85 -6.01 -4.54
CA GLU A 728 33.25 -4.65 -4.19
C GLU A 728 32.03 -3.74 -4.26
N ARG A 729 32.08 -2.61 -3.55
CA ARG A 729 31.00 -1.60 -3.51
C ARG A 729 31.55 -0.21 -3.71
N LYS A 730 30.74 0.65 -4.33
CA LYS A 730 31.01 2.08 -4.48
C LYS A 730 30.29 2.92 -3.42
N TYR A 731 29.21 2.39 -2.85
CA TYR A 731 28.39 3.09 -1.87
C TYR A 731 28.27 2.29 -0.58
N ASP A 732 28.16 3.03 0.52
CA ASP A 732 27.96 2.45 1.85
C ASP A 732 26.74 1.53 1.84
N LEU A 733 26.86 0.42 2.57
CA LEU A 733 25.75 -0.51 2.79
C LEU A 733 24.90 0.01 3.94
N HIS A 734 23.60 0.07 3.74
CA HIS A 734 22.63 0.65 4.67
C HIS A 734 21.50 -0.34 5.01
N TYR A 735 21.10 -0.31 6.28
CA TYR A 735 19.97 -1.03 6.86
C TYR A 735 19.09 -0.04 7.59
N GLU A 736 17.78 -0.28 7.68
CA GLU A 736 16.88 0.66 8.37
C GLU A 736 17.08 0.65 9.90
N THR A 737 17.49 -0.48 10.48
CA THR A 737 17.77 -0.59 11.92
C THR A 737 18.80 -1.70 12.23
N THR A 738 19.14 -1.87 13.50
CA THR A 738 20.01 -2.93 14.03
C THR A 738 19.30 -4.29 14.06
N ALA A 739 20.02 -5.38 14.32
CA ALA A 739 19.40 -6.69 14.45
C ALA A 739 20.11 -7.58 15.47
N GLN A 740 19.35 -8.35 16.25
CA GLN A 740 19.86 -9.43 17.07
C GLN A 740 19.09 -10.72 16.80
N LYS A 741 19.81 -11.82 16.59
CA LYS A 741 19.23 -13.16 16.51
C LYS A 741 19.86 -14.02 17.59
N LYS A 742 19.04 -14.65 18.42
CA LYS A 742 19.50 -15.55 19.49
C LYS A 742 18.74 -16.87 19.44
N TYR A 743 19.43 -17.95 19.10
CA TYR A 743 18.83 -19.27 19.03
C TYR A 743 19.41 -20.17 20.13
N ASN A 744 18.52 -20.67 20.99
CA ASN A 744 18.83 -21.64 22.04
C ASN A 744 18.26 -23.00 21.62
N ILE A 745 19.13 -23.95 21.29
CA ILE A 745 18.73 -25.22 20.70
C ILE A 745 19.19 -26.37 21.59
N GLU A 746 18.25 -27.15 22.12
CA GLU A 746 18.49 -28.36 22.88
C GLU A 746 18.26 -29.59 22.00
N ILE A 747 19.23 -30.52 21.95
CA ILE A 747 19.21 -31.69 21.08
C ILE A 747 19.33 -32.95 21.95
N SER A 748 18.32 -33.80 21.86
CA SER A 748 18.30 -35.13 22.50
C SER A 748 18.67 -36.20 21.48
N ILE A 749 19.84 -36.81 21.65
CA ILE A 749 20.38 -37.88 20.80
C ILE A 749 20.10 -39.22 21.51
N PRO A 750 19.45 -40.22 20.87
CA PRO A 750 19.19 -41.50 21.50
C PRO A 750 20.49 -42.29 21.63
N GLN A 751 20.52 -43.21 22.60
CA GLN A 751 21.71 -44.00 22.93
C GLN A 751 22.24 -44.85 21.76
N ASP A 752 21.40 -45.12 20.75
CA ASP A 752 21.76 -45.82 19.52
C ASP A 752 22.81 -45.06 18.68
N TYR A 753 23.04 -43.77 18.96
CA TYR A 753 24.03 -42.94 18.30
C TYR A 753 25.10 -42.47 19.29
N LYS A 754 26.31 -42.27 18.78
CA LYS A 754 27.38 -41.51 19.43
C LYS A 754 27.78 -40.35 18.52
N ILE A 755 28.15 -39.23 19.13
CA ILE A 755 28.70 -38.09 18.42
C ILE A 755 30.12 -38.46 17.99
N ASP A 756 30.37 -38.50 16.69
CA ASP A 756 31.68 -38.76 16.10
C ASP A 756 32.45 -37.45 15.91
N ARG A 757 31.77 -36.39 15.43
CA ARG A 757 32.34 -35.05 15.28
C ARG A 757 31.28 -33.98 15.50
N LEU A 758 31.65 -32.96 16.27
CA LEU A 758 30.93 -31.69 16.33
C LEU A 758 31.63 -30.65 15.44
N PRO A 759 30.87 -29.75 14.81
CA PRO A 759 31.41 -28.48 14.34
C PRO A 759 32.17 -27.76 15.48
N GLU A 760 33.29 -27.12 15.16
CA GLU A 760 34.06 -26.35 16.16
C GLU A 760 33.26 -25.13 16.64
N ASP A 761 33.62 -24.52 17.77
CA ASP A 761 33.00 -23.25 18.15
C ASP A 761 33.46 -22.13 17.18
N MET A 762 32.61 -21.13 16.94
CA MET A 762 32.98 -19.94 16.18
C MET A 762 32.60 -18.69 16.97
N ILE A 763 33.54 -17.77 17.12
CA ILE A 763 33.31 -16.45 17.71
C ILE A 763 33.88 -15.41 16.75
N VAL A 764 33.03 -14.48 16.33
CA VAL A 764 33.41 -13.28 15.57
C VAL A 764 33.09 -12.07 16.43
N LYS A 765 34.05 -11.14 16.51
CA LYS A 765 33.89 -9.84 17.16
C LYS A 765 34.48 -8.78 16.22
N SER A 766 33.64 -7.89 15.71
CA SER A 766 34.03 -6.71 14.94
C SER A 766 33.26 -5.48 15.39
N ASP A 767 33.52 -4.33 14.78
CA ASP A 767 32.80 -3.09 15.07
C ASP A 767 31.34 -3.15 14.57
N GLU A 768 31.09 -3.88 13.48
CA GLU A 768 29.79 -3.97 12.79
C GLU A 768 28.98 -5.19 13.22
N VAL A 769 29.64 -6.33 13.48
CA VAL A 769 28.98 -7.61 13.76
C VAL A 769 29.65 -8.37 14.90
N ASP A 770 28.82 -8.98 15.74
CA ASP A 770 29.23 -10.08 16.61
C ASP A 770 28.52 -11.37 16.22
N PHE A 771 29.25 -12.48 16.23
CA PHE A 771 28.69 -13.81 16.07
C PHE A 771 29.23 -14.79 17.10
N THR A 772 28.40 -15.68 17.60
CA THR A 772 28.78 -16.78 18.48
C THR A 772 28.00 -18.01 18.08
N TYR A 773 28.71 -19.10 17.77
CA TYR A 773 28.17 -20.43 17.55
C TYR A 773 28.89 -21.37 18.49
N LYS A 774 28.19 -21.89 19.50
CA LYS A 774 28.83 -22.63 20.60
C LYS A 774 28.03 -23.83 21.06
N TYR A 775 28.68 -24.99 21.11
CA TYR A 775 28.12 -26.18 21.71
C TYR A 775 28.44 -26.29 23.20
N SER A 776 27.53 -26.91 23.96
CA SER A 776 27.79 -27.35 25.34
C SER A 776 26.99 -28.61 25.66
N LEU A 777 27.58 -29.53 26.42
CA LEU A 777 26.89 -30.73 26.90
C LEU A 777 26.39 -30.50 28.32
N LYS A 778 25.08 -30.62 28.56
CA LYS A 778 24.47 -30.53 29.89
C LYS A 778 23.42 -31.61 30.05
N TYR A 779 23.48 -32.37 31.15
CA TYR A 779 22.48 -33.39 31.50
C TYR A 779 22.17 -34.38 30.35
N ASP A 780 23.22 -34.91 29.71
CA ASP A 780 23.15 -35.81 28.54
C ASP A 780 22.45 -35.24 27.30
N LYS A 781 22.24 -33.92 27.24
CA LYS A 781 21.72 -33.21 26.07
C LYS A 781 22.76 -32.26 25.49
N LEU A 782 22.81 -32.20 24.16
CA LEU A 782 23.66 -31.27 23.44
C LEU A 782 22.92 -29.95 23.28
N ASN A 783 23.51 -28.85 23.74
CA ASN A 783 22.97 -27.51 23.61
C ASN A 783 23.80 -26.72 22.61
N LEU A 784 23.14 -25.98 21.73
CA LEU A 784 23.75 -25.06 20.78
C LEU A 784 23.21 -23.65 21.03
N LEU A 785 24.12 -22.71 21.25
CA LEU A 785 23.83 -21.28 21.26
C LEU A 785 24.30 -20.67 19.94
N ILE A 786 23.39 -19.99 19.25
CA ILE A 786 23.71 -19.11 18.12
C ILE A 786 23.32 -17.69 18.53
N LEU A 787 24.26 -16.75 18.51
CA LEU A 787 24.01 -15.34 18.74
C LEU A 787 24.62 -14.53 17.60
N TYR A 788 23.81 -13.72 16.93
CA TYR A 788 24.24 -12.79 15.89
C TYR A 788 23.76 -11.38 16.27
N ASN A 789 24.65 -10.40 16.20
CA ASN A 789 24.33 -8.99 16.40
C ASN A 789 24.86 -8.19 15.22
N ARG A 790 23.99 -7.47 14.52
CA ARG A 790 24.38 -6.35 13.66
C ARG A 790 24.21 -5.06 14.45
N LYS A 791 25.33 -4.42 14.78
CA LYS A 791 25.40 -3.34 15.78
C LYS A 791 24.96 -1.96 15.26
N GLY A 792 24.94 -1.77 13.94
CA GLY A 792 24.59 -0.50 13.31
C GLY A 792 23.68 -0.64 12.10
N SER A 793 23.26 0.50 11.57
CA SER A 793 22.46 0.65 10.35
C SER A 793 23.30 0.90 9.09
N GLU A 794 24.62 1.00 9.22
CA GLU A 794 25.49 1.44 8.12
C GLU A 794 26.84 0.72 8.21
N VAL A 795 27.36 0.31 7.05
CA VAL A 795 28.69 -0.25 6.88
C VAL A 795 29.39 0.54 5.79
N LYS A 796 30.48 1.22 6.17
CA LYS A 796 31.26 2.04 5.25
C LYS A 796 31.91 1.19 4.16
N VAL A 797 32.06 1.73 2.96
CA VAL A 797 32.70 1.04 1.82
C VAL A 797 34.05 0.43 2.21
N GLU A 798 34.86 1.13 3.00
CA GLU A 798 36.19 0.65 3.43
C GLU A 798 36.12 -0.57 4.35
N LYS A 799 34.99 -0.77 5.04
CA LYS A 799 34.73 -1.89 5.95
C LYS A 799 34.01 -3.05 5.27
N TYR A 800 33.42 -2.83 4.10
CA TYR A 800 32.64 -3.83 3.39
C TYR A 800 33.39 -5.15 3.11
N PRO A 801 34.67 -5.18 2.67
CA PRO A 801 35.36 -6.44 2.41
C PRO A 801 35.47 -7.33 3.65
N GLU A 802 35.74 -6.74 4.81
CA GLU A 802 35.80 -7.45 6.09
C GLU A 802 34.40 -7.92 6.52
N PHE A 803 33.40 -7.04 6.42
CA PHE A 803 31.99 -7.36 6.71
C PHE A 803 31.49 -8.54 5.86
N LYS A 804 31.75 -8.51 4.54
CA LYS A 804 31.43 -9.60 3.62
C LYS A 804 32.08 -10.91 4.04
N LYS A 805 33.39 -10.89 4.32
CA LYS A 805 34.13 -12.08 4.74
C LYS A 805 33.50 -12.73 5.98
N TYR A 806 33.12 -11.92 7.00
CA TYR A 806 32.46 -12.45 8.18
C TYR A 806 31.12 -13.11 7.87
N HIS A 807 30.28 -12.50 7.02
CA HIS A 807 29.00 -13.08 6.62
C HIS A 807 29.17 -14.35 5.77
N ASP A 808 30.16 -14.41 4.88
CA ASP A 808 30.50 -15.62 4.13
C ASP A 808 30.93 -16.76 5.07
N ASP A 809 31.76 -16.45 6.07
CA ASP A 809 32.24 -17.43 7.05
C ASP A 809 31.12 -17.88 7.99
N ILE A 810 30.24 -16.98 8.43
CA ILE A 810 29.03 -17.31 9.20
C ILE A 810 28.09 -18.18 8.37
N SER A 811 27.85 -17.84 7.10
CA SER A 811 27.04 -18.66 6.19
C SER A 811 27.58 -20.07 6.07
N LYS A 812 28.89 -20.24 5.82
CA LYS A 812 29.54 -21.56 5.79
C LYS A 812 29.36 -22.29 7.12
N LYS A 813 29.53 -21.57 8.24
CA LYS A 813 29.39 -22.15 9.59
C LYS A 813 28.01 -22.73 9.85
N LEU A 814 26.96 -22.01 9.45
CA LEU A 814 25.57 -22.45 9.61
C LEU A 814 25.22 -23.67 8.73
N GLN A 815 26.02 -23.99 7.72
CA GLN A 815 25.86 -25.19 6.89
C GLN A 815 26.58 -26.42 7.46
N GLU A 816 27.45 -26.27 8.46
CA GLU A 816 28.14 -27.40 9.06
C GLU A 816 27.17 -28.35 9.75
N SER A 817 27.49 -29.63 9.73
CA SER A 817 26.63 -30.69 10.24
C SER A 817 27.32 -31.47 11.35
N ILE A 818 26.53 -31.95 12.30
CA ILE A 818 26.98 -32.90 13.31
C ILE A 818 27.15 -34.27 12.64
N ILE A 819 28.29 -34.92 12.89
CA ILE A 819 28.54 -36.28 12.41
C ILE A 819 28.35 -37.25 13.56
N LEU A 820 27.51 -38.25 13.31
CA LEU A 820 27.14 -39.29 14.24
C LEU A 820 27.61 -40.65 13.73
N GLN A 821 27.80 -41.60 14.64
CA GLN A 821 28.02 -43.01 14.32
C GLN A 821 27.03 -43.84 15.13
N LYS A 822 26.45 -44.89 14.54
CA LYS A 822 25.65 -45.85 15.33
C LYS A 822 26.56 -46.60 16.30
N ARG A 823 26.07 -46.84 17.52
CA ARG A 823 26.79 -47.62 18.53
C ARG A 823 26.80 -49.10 18.21
#